data_AF-A0AAV6JN10-F1
#
_entry.id   AF-A0AAV6JN10-F1
#
_cell.length_a   1.000
_cell.length_b   1.000
_cell.length_c   1.000
_cell.angle_alpha   90.00
_cell.angle_beta   90.00
_cell.angle_gamma   90.00
#
_symmetry.space_group_name_H-M   'P 1'
#
loop_
_entity.id
_entity.type
_entity.pdbx_description
1 polymer ?
#
loop_
_entity_poly.entity_id
_entity_poly.type
_entity_poly.pdbx_seq_one_letter_code
_entity_poly.pdbx_strand_id
1 'polypeptide(L)'
;MATMHAALASSRIPANSRLPSKSSCYFPTQCLSKRLAFAELSGLRSAGCVTYAVNAKAARSTPSRLKPVAKLKVAINGFGRIGRNFLRCWHGRENSPLEVIVVNDSGGVKNASHLLKYDSMLGTFKADVKIVDNETISVDGKLVKVVSNRDPLKLPWAEMGIDIVIEGTGVFVDGPGAGKHIQAGAKKVIITAPAKGADIPTYVVGVNEGDYDHEVSNIVSNASCTTNCLAPFVKVMDEELGIVKGTMTTTHSYTGDQRLLDASHRDLRRARAAALNIVPTSTGAAKAVSLVLPQLKGKLNGIALRVPTPNVSVVDLVVNVEKKGITAEDVNAAFRKAAEGPLKGILAVCDVPLVSIDFRCSDVSSTIDSSLTMVMGDDMVKVVAWYDNEWGYSQRVVDLAHLVASKWPGTPAQGSGDPLEDFCKTNPSTEECKQRNMAAGTEFSPPFTVLEGSYSKDSVPGKQDEISENSDNLKQMTNGKPPRHLSVVRHFISSDAEVAASDLELDFGAAVMLQSDGRSGFCPVFRSGSCAEIGPKQYMEDEHICVDDLLEHLGATVDFPSPGAFYGVFDGHGGTDAASFIRKNILKFIVEESHFPLCTEKAVKNAFVKADHAFADDSSLDISSGTTALTALIFGRTMLIANAGDCRAVLGKRGKAIELSKDHKPNCSSERLRIEKLGGAVYDGYLNGQLSVARALGDWHMKGPKGSACPLSGEPELQETLLTEEDEFLIMGCDGLWDVMSSQGAVTMARKELMLHNDPERCARELVREALKRNTCDNLTVVVVCFSADPPPRIEIPQTRLKRSISAEGLNFLKGILDSNS
;
A
#
# COMPACT_ATOMS: atom_id res chain seq x y z
N MET A 1 -4.52 -52.00 34.11
CA MET A 1 -3.85 -53.32 34.08
C MET A 1 -2.71 -53.15 33.08
N ALA A 2 -1.43 -53.19 33.43
CA ALA A 2 -0.66 -54.26 34.11
C ALA A 2 -0.49 -55.47 33.17
N THR A 3 0.71 -56.03 32.88
CA THR A 3 1.98 -56.05 33.66
C THR A 3 3.27 -56.19 32.80
N MET A 4 4.35 -55.48 33.20
CA MET A 4 5.74 -55.97 33.51
C MET A 4 6.68 -56.51 32.38
N HIS A 5 8.04 -56.50 32.48
CA HIS A 5 8.99 -56.01 33.51
C HIS A 5 10.44 -55.75 32.98
N ALA A 6 11.17 -54.81 33.63
CA ALA A 6 12.61 -54.86 34.03
C ALA A 6 13.77 -54.85 32.97
N ALA A 7 14.98 -54.29 33.22
CA ALA A 7 15.46 -53.35 34.27
C ALA A 7 16.88 -52.74 33.96
N LEU A 8 17.11 -51.47 34.38
CA LEU A 8 18.27 -50.84 35.10
C LEU A 8 19.75 -51.08 34.63
N ALA A 9 20.77 -50.25 34.92
CA ALA A 9 20.95 -49.18 35.93
C ALA A 9 21.84 -47.98 35.44
N SER A 10 22.38 -47.13 36.34
CA SER A 10 22.98 -45.81 35.99
C SER A 10 24.12 -45.32 36.93
N SER A 11 24.96 -44.37 36.47
CA SER A 11 25.79 -43.42 37.28
C SER A 11 26.55 -42.42 36.36
N ARG A 12 27.37 -41.47 36.85
CA ARG A 12 27.04 -40.14 37.43
C ARG A 12 28.22 -39.15 37.17
N ILE A 13 27.98 -37.84 37.31
CA ILE A 13 28.93 -36.72 37.03
C ILE A 13 30.08 -36.64 38.07
N PRO A 14 31.25 -36.05 37.73
CA PRO A 14 31.56 -34.68 38.24
C PRO A 14 32.37 -33.78 37.26
N ALA A 15 32.62 -32.52 37.64
CA ALA A 15 33.44 -31.55 36.89
C ALA A 15 34.27 -30.62 37.80
N ASN A 16 35.50 -30.22 37.42
CA ASN A 16 36.19 -29.02 37.95
C ASN A 16 37.56 -28.66 37.29
N SER A 17 38.05 -27.44 37.59
CA SER A 17 39.45 -26.91 37.61
C SER A 17 40.22 -26.41 36.34
N ARG A 18 40.17 -25.08 36.13
CA ARG A 18 41.25 -24.05 35.91
C ARG A 18 42.56 -24.32 35.13
N LEU A 19 42.78 -23.50 34.07
CA LEU A 19 43.92 -22.59 33.73
C LEU A 19 45.40 -22.97 34.00
N PRO A 20 46.34 -22.68 33.07
CA PRO A 20 47.15 -21.44 33.18
C PRO A 20 47.50 -20.72 31.85
N SER A 21 48.40 -19.71 31.91
CA SER A 21 48.66 -18.67 30.89
C SER A 21 50.11 -18.56 30.36
N LYS A 22 50.30 -18.06 29.12
CA LYS A 22 51.36 -17.12 28.61
C LYS A 22 51.24 -17.03 27.06
N SER A 23 51.40 -15.92 26.33
CA SER A 23 52.31 -14.74 26.33
C SER A 23 53.63 -14.94 25.57
N SER A 24 53.72 -14.44 24.32
CA SER A 24 54.90 -13.76 23.74
C SER A 24 54.60 -13.19 22.34
N CYS A 25 55.44 -12.26 21.88
CA CYS A 25 55.42 -11.66 20.53
C CYS A 25 56.80 -11.91 19.87
N TYR A 26 56.93 -11.74 18.54
CA TYR A 26 57.87 -10.77 17.92
C TYR A 26 57.81 -10.75 16.37
N PHE A 27 58.27 -9.64 15.78
CA PHE A 27 58.47 -9.39 14.34
C PHE A 27 59.77 -10.04 13.79
N PRO A 28 59.96 -10.17 12.46
CA PRO A 28 60.74 -9.14 11.74
C PRO A 28 60.27 -8.75 10.33
N THR A 29 60.75 -7.57 9.91
CA THR A 29 60.50 -6.79 8.67
C THR A 29 61.35 -7.17 7.44
N GLN A 30 60.92 -6.79 6.21
CA GLN A 30 61.59 -5.80 5.30
C GLN A 30 60.78 -5.65 3.97
N CYS A 31 60.46 -4.44 3.45
CA CYS A 31 61.26 -3.42 2.71
C CYS A 31 61.44 -3.77 1.20
N LEU A 32 61.34 -2.89 0.18
CA LEU A 32 61.60 -1.44 -0.01
C LEU A 32 60.53 -0.76 -0.94
N SER A 33 60.08 0.48 -0.68
CA SER A 33 60.47 1.76 -1.37
C SER A 33 60.07 1.90 -2.86
N LYS A 34 59.56 3.00 -3.44
CA LYS A 34 59.87 4.47 -3.38
C LYS A 34 58.69 5.23 -4.06
N ARG A 35 58.51 6.57 -4.06
CA ARG A 35 59.00 7.74 -3.27
C ARG A 35 58.40 9.02 -3.90
N LEU A 36 57.81 9.94 -3.13
CA LEU A 36 58.06 11.42 -3.16
C LEU A 36 57.19 12.17 -2.13
N ALA A 37 57.62 13.36 -1.70
CA ALA A 37 57.00 14.12 -0.61
C ALA A 37 57.33 15.64 -0.68
N PHE A 38 56.40 16.47 -0.18
CA PHE A 38 56.51 17.85 0.35
C PHE A 38 55.11 18.17 0.93
N ALA A 39 54.85 18.95 1.98
CA ALA A 39 55.53 19.48 3.17
C ALA A 39 54.51 20.49 3.77
N GLU A 40 54.45 20.68 5.10
CA GLU A 40 53.55 21.67 5.72
C GLU A 40 54.21 23.06 5.84
N LEU A 41 53.45 24.15 5.62
CA LEU A 41 53.20 25.15 6.67
C LEU A 41 52.12 26.22 6.31
N SER A 42 51.43 26.67 7.36
CA SER A 42 50.56 27.86 7.54
C SER A 42 50.52 28.98 6.47
N GLY A 43 49.30 29.45 6.13
CA GLY A 43 49.03 30.72 5.42
C GLY A 43 47.67 31.35 5.81
N LEU A 44 47.61 32.67 6.00
CA LEU A 44 46.51 33.42 6.66
C LEU A 44 45.53 34.12 5.68
N ARG A 45 44.33 34.51 6.21
CA ARG A 45 43.41 35.62 5.78
C ARG A 45 42.48 35.38 4.55
N SER A 46 41.29 36.01 4.43
CA SER A 46 40.49 36.84 5.38
C SER A 46 39.05 37.17 4.88
N ALA A 47 38.04 37.04 5.76
CA ALA A 47 36.77 37.80 5.92
C ALA A 47 35.79 38.04 4.73
N GLY A 48 34.47 38.22 4.94
CA GLY A 48 33.66 38.06 6.17
C GLY A 48 32.46 39.02 6.30
N CYS A 49 31.42 38.64 7.06
CA CYS A 49 30.36 39.50 7.63
C CYS A 49 29.63 38.69 8.73
N VAL A 50 29.98 38.81 10.01
CA VAL A 50 29.55 39.81 11.00
C VAL A 50 28.05 39.74 11.37
N THR A 51 27.78 39.24 12.57
CA THR A 51 26.58 39.57 13.37
C THR A 51 27.03 40.03 14.76
N TYR A 52 26.46 41.11 15.27
CA TYR A 52 26.82 41.69 16.57
C TYR A 52 25.97 41.12 17.70
N ALA A 53 26.60 40.74 18.81
CA ALA A 53 25.90 40.47 20.07
C ALA A 53 25.63 41.80 20.80
N VAL A 54 24.37 42.05 21.18
CA VAL A 54 23.98 43.20 22.02
C VAL A 54 23.37 42.67 23.32
N ASN A 55 23.95 43.08 24.46
CA ASN A 55 23.46 42.70 25.79
C ASN A 55 22.15 43.45 26.11
N ALA A 56 21.00 42.80 25.90
CA ALA A 56 19.71 43.27 26.38
C ALA A 56 19.35 42.58 27.71
N LYS A 57 19.11 43.37 28.77
CA LYS A 57 18.63 42.83 30.05
C LYS A 57 17.20 42.31 29.88
N ALA A 58 17.03 40.99 29.90
CA ALA A 58 15.70 40.38 29.96
C ALA A 58 14.98 40.78 31.26
N ALA A 59 13.95 41.61 31.14
CA ALA A 59 13.04 41.87 32.25
C ALA A 59 12.31 40.56 32.60
N ARG A 60 12.14 40.27 33.90
CA ARG A 60 11.37 39.10 34.34
C ARG A 60 9.87 39.32 34.09
N SER A 61 9.40 39.00 32.89
CA SER A 61 7.99 38.67 32.69
C SER A 61 7.70 37.39 33.47
N THR A 62 7.03 37.50 34.62
CA THR A 62 6.48 36.34 35.32
C THR A 62 5.59 35.55 34.36
N PRO A 63 5.80 34.23 34.18
CA PRO A 63 4.89 33.43 33.36
C PRO A 63 3.50 33.52 33.99
N SER A 64 2.53 34.04 33.22
CA SER A 64 1.13 34.05 33.63
C SER A 64 0.69 32.61 33.83
N ARG A 65 0.60 32.19 35.10
CA ARG A 65 0.31 30.82 35.49
C ARG A 65 -1.12 30.47 35.07
N LEU A 66 -1.26 29.98 33.84
CA LEU A 66 -2.52 29.46 33.29
C LEU A 66 -3.10 28.50 34.33
N LYS A 67 -4.29 28.82 34.82
CA LYS A 67 -5.01 27.94 35.75
C LYS A 67 -5.23 26.62 35.01
N PRO A 68 -4.95 25.45 35.64
CA PRO A 68 -5.26 24.18 35.01
C PRO A 68 -6.75 24.14 34.70
N VAL A 69 -7.10 24.13 33.41
CA VAL A 69 -8.46 23.77 32.98
C VAL A 69 -8.64 22.30 33.36
N ALA A 70 -9.66 22.01 34.17
CA ALA A 70 -9.93 20.65 34.60
C ALA A 70 -10.25 19.79 33.36
N LYS A 71 -9.48 18.71 33.17
CA LYS A 71 -9.70 17.79 32.05
C LYS A 71 -10.85 16.84 32.37
N LEU A 72 -11.58 16.46 31.33
CA LEU A 72 -12.63 15.44 31.45
C LEU A 72 -11.99 14.05 31.49
N LYS A 73 -12.44 13.24 32.44
CA LYS A 73 -11.96 11.88 32.66
C LYS A 73 -12.59 10.92 31.65
N VAL A 74 -11.75 10.29 30.84
CA VAL A 74 -12.18 9.37 29.78
C VAL A 74 -11.86 7.93 30.16
N ALA A 75 -12.84 7.05 29.97
CA ALA A 75 -12.67 5.60 29.96
C ALA A 75 -12.82 5.05 28.54
N ILE A 76 -12.03 4.04 28.17
CA ILE A 76 -12.18 3.31 26.90
C ILE A 76 -12.74 1.92 27.19
N ASN A 77 -14.00 1.67 26.83
CA ASN A 77 -14.61 0.35 26.98
C ASN A 77 -14.31 -0.53 25.76
N GLY A 78 -13.52 -1.58 25.96
CA GLY A 78 -13.05 -2.46 24.88
C GLY A 78 -11.79 -1.94 24.20
N PHE A 79 -10.62 -2.26 24.77
CA PHE A 79 -9.30 -1.92 24.22
C PHE A 79 -8.87 -2.77 22.99
N GLY A 80 -9.86 -3.11 22.17
CA GLY A 80 -9.68 -3.65 20.83
C GLY A 80 -9.13 -2.61 19.85
N ARG A 81 -9.25 -2.88 18.56
CA ARG A 81 -8.59 -2.08 17.51
C ARG A 81 -8.92 -0.58 17.56
N ILE A 82 -10.20 -0.22 17.65
CA ILE A 82 -10.61 1.19 17.72
C ILE A 82 -10.23 1.81 19.07
N GLY A 83 -10.35 1.09 20.18
CA GLY A 83 -9.92 1.58 21.50
C GLY A 83 -8.42 1.92 21.57
N ARG A 84 -7.56 1.12 20.93
CA ARG A 84 -6.11 1.41 20.84
C ARG A 84 -5.80 2.53 19.84
N ASN A 85 -6.48 2.57 18.69
CA ASN A 85 -6.34 3.69 17.75
C ASN A 85 -6.77 5.02 18.39
N PHE A 86 -7.90 5.07 19.10
CA PHE A 86 -8.35 6.25 19.85
C PHE A 86 -7.27 6.71 20.85
N LEU A 87 -6.66 5.80 21.62
CA LEU A 87 -5.59 6.18 22.55
C LEU A 87 -4.36 6.73 21.80
N ARG A 88 -3.93 6.09 20.69
CA ARG A 88 -2.83 6.61 19.84
C ARG A 88 -3.15 8.00 19.27
N CYS A 89 -4.38 8.21 18.77
CA CYS A 89 -4.85 9.49 18.23
C CYS A 89 -4.90 10.58 19.30
N TRP A 90 -5.55 10.31 20.44
CA TRP A 90 -5.62 11.22 21.60
C TRP A 90 -4.22 11.58 22.11
N HIS A 91 -3.30 10.61 22.14
CA HIS A 91 -1.92 10.84 22.58
C HIS A 91 -1.16 11.81 21.68
N GLY A 92 -1.45 11.80 20.36
CA GLY A 92 -0.89 12.72 19.38
C GLY A 92 -1.52 14.12 19.37
N ARG A 93 -2.61 14.37 20.11
CA ARG A 93 -3.23 15.71 20.19
C ARG A 93 -2.54 16.57 21.25
N GLU A 94 -1.91 17.64 20.80
CA GLU A 94 -1.49 18.74 21.69
C GLU A 94 -2.70 19.31 22.45
N ASN A 95 -2.49 19.70 23.72
CA ASN A 95 -3.46 20.42 24.56
C ASN A 95 -4.87 19.80 24.70
N SER A 96 -5.05 18.51 24.38
CA SER A 96 -6.31 17.77 24.50
C SER A 96 -7.03 18.02 25.85
N PRO A 97 -8.32 18.43 25.87
CA PRO A 97 -9.11 18.65 27.09
C PRO A 97 -9.51 17.34 27.80
N LEU A 98 -9.17 16.20 27.19
CA LEU A 98 -9.47 14.86 27.69
C LEU A 98 -8.26 14.26 28.42
N GLU A 99 -8.53 13.52 29.49
CA GLU A 99 -7.54 12.70 30.21
C GLU A 99 -8.00 11.25 30.22
N VAL A 100 -7.29 10.35 29.55
CA VAL A 100 -7.63 8.91 29.54
C VAL A 100 -7.15 8.29 30.85
N ILE A 101 -8.09 7.95 31.73
CA ILE A 101 -7.83 7.42 33.07
C ILE A 101 -7.76 5.89 33.08
N VAL A 102 -8.61 5.24 32.28
CA VAL A 102 -8.83 3.79 32.37
C VAL A 102 -9.24 3.18 31.03
N VAL A 103 -8.82 1.94 30.78
CA VAL A 103 -9.28 1.09 29.68
C VAL A 103 -9.84 -0.22 30.23
N ASN A 104 -10.91 -0.73 29.63
CA ASN A 104 -11.43 -2.07 29.92
C ASN A 104 -10.95 -3.05 28.83
N ASP A 105 -10.14 -4.03 29.23
CA ASP A 105 -9.56 -5.04 28.34
C ASP A 105 -9.57 -6.44 28.98
N SER A 106 -10.14 -7.42 28.26
CA SER A 106 -10.26 -8.79 28.75
C SER A 106 -8.94 -9.58 28.76
N GLY A 107 -7.89 -9.07 28.11
CA GLY A 107 -6.53 -9.63 28.15
C GLY A 107 -5.63 -9.03 29.23
N GLY A 108 -6.05 -7.94 29.89
CA GLY A 108 -5.33 -7.29 30.98
C GLY A 108 -4.02 -6.60 30.57
N VAL A 109 -3.32 -6.03 31.56
CA VAL A 109 -2.17 -5.12 31.38
C VAL A 109 -1.12 -5.60 30.40
N LYS A 110 -0.71 -6.87 30.45
CA LYS A 110 0.34 -7.43 29.56
C LYS A 110 -0.08 -7.41 28.08
N ASN A 111 -1.34 -7.76 27.79
CA ASN A 111 -1.84 -7.76 26.41
C ASN A 111 -2.16 -6.33 25.95
N ALA A 112 -2.78 -5.52 26.81
CA ALA A 112 -3.08 -4.11 26.54
C ALA A 112 -1.80 -3.31 26.19
N SER A 113 -0.75 -3.41 27.00
CA SER A 113 0.53 -2.73 26.75
C SER A 113 1.23 -3.23 25.49
N HIS A 114 1.31 -4.56 25.28
CA HIS A 114 1.97 -5.14 24.11
C HIS A 114 1.26 -4.75 22.80
N LEU A 115 -0.06 -4.90 22.73
CA LEU A 115 -0.85 -4.57 21.53
C LEU A 115 -1.06 -3.06 21.33
N LEU A 116 -0.81 -2.23 22.35
CA LEU A 116 -0.68 -0.78 22.18
C LEU A 116 0.69 -0.43 21.57
N LYS A 117 1.77 -1.06 22.06
CA LYS A 117 3.15 -0.78 21.61
C LYS A 117 3.43 -1.29 20.20
N TYR A 118 2.96 -2.48 19.84
CA TYR A 118 3.20 -3.12 18.54
C TYR A 118 1.88 -3.33 17.79
N ASP A 119 1.80 -2.86 16.55
CA ASP A 119 0.64 -3.06 15.68
C ASP A 119 1.10 -3.29 14.22
N SER A 120 0.57 -4.33 13.57
CA SER A 120 0.98 -4.75 12.23
C SER A 120 0.67 -3.73 11.13
N MET A 121 -0.32 -2.86 11.32
CA MET A 121 -0.67 -1.84 10.33
C MET A 121 0.06 -0.54 10.62
N LEU A 122 -0.09 -0.05 11.86
CA LEU A 122 0.36 1.27 12.31
C LEU A 122 1.83 1.30 12.74
N GLY A 123 2.50 0.15 12.76
CA GLY A 123 3.86 -0.03 13.28
C GLY A 123 3.99 0.13 14.79
N THR A 124 5.24 0.11 15.25
CA THR A 124 5.60 0.33 16.66
C THR A 124 5.26 1.75 17.09
N PHE A 125 4.46 1.90 18.15
CA PHE A 125 4.06 3.19 18.68
C PHE A 125 5.27 3.96 19.23
N LYS A 126 5.44 5.21 18.82
CA LYS A 126 6.57 6.09 19.18
C LYS A 126 6.42 6.75 20.57
N ALA A 127 5.85 6.02 21.52
CA ALA A 127 5.71 6.40 22.93
C ALA A 127 6.37 5.36 23.85
N ASP A 128 6.80 5.77 25.04
CA ASP A 128 7.31 4.93 26.12
C ASP A 128 6.14 4.23 26.82
N VAL A 129 5.76 3.05 26.29
CA VAL A 129 4.70 2.21 26.85
C VAL A 129 5.31 1.22 27.83
N LYS A 130 4.99 1.37 29.12
CA LYS A 130 5.51 0.54 30.22
C LYS A 130 4.38 -0.09 31.03
N ILE A 131 4.65 -1.28 31.57
CA ILE A 131 3.87 -1.87 32.65
C ILE A 131 4.37 -1.25 33.96
N VAL A 132 3.45 -0.74 34.80
CA VAL A 132 3.77 -0.18 36.12
C VAL A 132 3.48 -1.21 37.22
N ASP A 133 2.30 -1.84 37.14
CA ASP A 133 1.85 -2.88 38.04
C ASP A 133 0.83 -3.80 37.32
N ASN A 134 0.16 -4.71 38.05
CA ASN A 134 -0.79 -5.67 37.47
C ASN A 134 -2.10 -5.05 36.94
N GLU A 135 -2.38 -3.78 37.27
CA GLU A 135 -3.57 -3.02 36.87
C GLU A 135 -3.25 -1.71 36.13
N THR A 136 -1.98 -1.32 35.95
CA THR A 136 -1.61 0.01 35.44
C THR A 136 -0.57 -0.05 34.32
N ILE A 137 -0.84 0.63 33.22
CA ILE A 137 0.15 0.97 32.17
C ILE A 137 0.57 2.44 32.28
N SER A 138 1.78 2.76 31.84
CA SER A 138 2.24 4.12 31.60
C SER A 138 2.46 4.32 30.09
N VAL A 139 2.10 5.50 29.59
CA VAL A 139 2.36 5.94 28.21
C VAL A 139 2.95 7.35 28.26
N ASP A 140 4.26 7.47 28.00
CA ASP A 140 5.03 8.72 28.19
C ASP A 140 4.78 9.37 29.56
N GLY A 141 4.83 8.56 30.61
CA GLY A 141 4.60 8.97 32.01
C GLY A 141 3.13 9.08 32.41
N LYS A 142 2.18 9.17 31.47
CA LYS A 142 0.73 9.23 31.76
C LYS A 142 0.25 7.86 32.23
N LEU A 143 -0.31 7.78 33.44
CA LEU A 143 -0.80 6.53 34.02
C LEU A 143 -2.22 6.23 33.55
N VAL A 144 -2.47 4.99 33.10
CA VAL A 144 -3.78 4.52 32.66
C VAL A 144 -4.06 3.17 33.33
N LYS A 145 -5.15 3.09 34.10
CA LYS A 145 -5.65 1.85 34.69
C LYS A 145 -6.16 0.90 33.60
N VAL A 146 -6.02 -0.41 33.83
CA VAL A 146 -6.57 -1.48 33.00
C VAL A 146 -7.48 -2.33 33.88
N VAL A 147 -8.79 -2.21 33.65
CA VAL A 147 -9.80 -3.07 34.28
C VAL A 147 -10.22 -4.19 33.31
N SER A 148 -10.84 -5.24 33.83
CA SER A 148 -11.33 -6.36 33.01
C SER A 148 -12.70 -6.82 33.51
N ASN A 149 -13.77 -6.36 32.85
CA ASN A 149 -15.12 -6.86 33.08
C ASN A 149 -15.94 -6.92 31.79
N ARG A 150 -16.76 -7.97 31.64
CA ARG A 150 -17.68 -8.13 30.50
C ARG A 150 -19.05 -7.50 30.73
N ASP A 151 -19.36 -7.13 31.97
CA ASP A 151 -20.62 -6.48 32.34
C ASP A 151 -20.37 -5.00 32.68
N PRO A 152 -20.83 -4.06 31.84
CA PRO A 152 -20.68 -2.62 32.07
C PRO A 152 -21.13 -2.13 33.44
N LEU A 153 -22.13 -2.77 34.05
CA LEU A 153 -22.67 -2.41 35.38
C LEU A 153 -21.68 -2.66 36.53
N LYS A 154 -20.57 -3.36 36.26
CA LYS A 154 -19.54 -3.73 37.24
C LYS A 154 -18.19 -3.04 36.96
N LEU A 155 -18.20 -2.00 36.13
CA LEU A 155 -17.03 -1.16 35.88
C LEU A 155 -17.02 0.02 36.86
N PRO A 156 -15.87 0.41 37.43
CA PRO A 156 -15.78 1.38 38.53
C PRO A 156 -15.90 2.84 38.07
N TRP A 157 -16.86 3.16 37.20
CA TRP A 157 -16.98 4.48 36.57
C TRP A 157 -17.33 5.57 37.58
N ALA A 158 -18.25 5.30 38.52
CA ALA A 158 -18.56 6.19 39.64
C ALA A 158 -17.34 6.45 40.54
N GLU A 159 -16.61 5.39 40.91
CA GLU A 159 -15.45 5.45 41.82
C GLU A 159 -14.29 6.24 41.21
N MET A 160 -13.99 6.00 39.93
CA MET A 160 -12.94 6.74 39.21
C MET A 160 -13.39 8.15 38.80
N GLY A 161 -14.70 8.45 38.87
CA GLY A 161 -15.32 9.72 38.48
C GLY A 161 -15.26 9.96 36.98
N ILE A 162 -15.59 8.95 36.17
CA ILE A 162 -15.51 9.02 34.70
C ILE A 162 -16.57 9.96 34.13
N ASP A 163 -16.15 10.89 33.27
CA ASP A 163 -17.04 11.80 32.56
C ASP A 163 -17.55 11.16 31.26
N ILE A 164 -16.63 10.65 30.42
CA ILE A 164 -16.94 10.13 29.08
C ILE A 164 -16.45 8.68 28.94
N VAL A 165 -17.31 7.80 28.44
CA VAL A 165 -16.94 6.44 28.00
C VAL A 165 -16.91 6.38 26.48
N ILE A 166 -15.78 5.96 25.92
CA ILE A 166 -15.65 5.57 24.51
C ILE A 166 -16.03 4.09 24.40
N GLU A 167 -17.18 3.79 23.83
CA GLU A 167 -17.71 2.43 23.68
C GLU A 167 -17.24 1.81 22.37
N GLY A 168 -16.16 1.03 22.47
CA GLY A 168 -15.43 0.41 21.36
C GLY A 168 -15.49 -1.13 21.32
N THR A 169 -16.38 -1.77 22.08
CA THR A 169 -16.57 -3.24 22.04
C THR A 169 -17.33 -3.69 20.79
N GLY A 170 -18.17 -2.82 20.22
CA GLY A 170 -19.12 -3.18 19.16
C GLY A 170 -20.30 -4.05 19.63
N VAL A 171 -20.42 -4.31 20.94
CA VAL A 171 -21.51 -5.09 21.55
C VAL A 171 -22.63 -4.16 22.02
N PHE A 172 -22.28 -3.14 22.81
CA PHE A 172 -23.24 -2.24 23.47
C PHE A 172 -23.59 -1.03 22.57
N VAL A 173 -24.25 -1.32 21.44
CA VAL A 173 -24.57 -0.34 20.40
C VAL A 173 -26.03 0.15 20.41
N ASP A 174 -26.79 -0.15 21.46
CA ASP A 174 -28.17 0.29 21.66
C ASP A 174 -28.31 1.04 23.00
N GLY A 175 -29.38 1.84 23.14
CA GLY A 175 -29.63 2.67 24.33
C GLY A 175 -29.59 1.90 25.65
N PRO A 176 -30.28 0.75 25.78
CA PRO A 176 -30.23 -0.09 26.98
C PRO A 176 -28.85 -0.70 27.25
N GLY A 177 -28.09 -1.06 26.21
CA GLY A 177 -26.74 -1.62 26.34
C GLY A 177 -25.72 -0.57 26.78
N ALA A 178 -25.61 0.54 26.04
CA ALA A 178 -24.68 1.64 26.32
C ALA A 178 -25.05 2.37 27.63
N GLY A 179 -26.34 2.51 27.92
CA GLY A 179 -26.85 3.14 29.14
C GLY A 179 -26.44 2.46 30.44
N LYS A 180 -25.96 1.20 30.39
CA LYS A 180 -25.33 0.55 31.54
C LYS A 180 -24.07 1.27 32.03
N HIS A 181 -23.32 1.94 31.15
CA HIS A 181 -22.19 2.76 31.59
C HIS A 181 -22.63 3.99 32.37
N ILE A 182 -23.77 4.59 32.01
CA ILE A 182 -24.37 5.68 32.78
C ILE A 182 -24.83 5.17 34.15
N GLN A 183 -25.46 3.99 34.22
CA GLN A 183 -25.84 3.34 35.47
C GLN A 183 -24.64 2.97 36.36
N ALA A 184 -23.48 2.68 35.77
CA ALA A 184 -22.21 2.47 36.48
C ALA A 184 -21.53 3.77 36.95
N GLY A 185 -22.06 4.94 36.57
CA GLY A 185 -21.63 6.26 37.04
C GLY A 185 -20.91 7.15 36.02
N ALA A 186 -20.83 6.76 34.74
CA ALA A 186 -20.38 7.68 33.69
C ALA A 186 -21.44 8.73 33.35
N LYS A 187 -21.05 9.89 32.82
CA LYS A 187 -21.98 10.97 32.44
C LYS A 187 -22.33 10.97 30.95
N LYS A 188 -21.39 10.55 30.09
CA LYS A 188 -21.55 10.45 28.63
C LYS A 188 -21.05 9.13 28.08
N VAL A 189 -21.66 8.66 27.00
CA VAL A 189 -21.15 7.53 26.18
C VAL A 189 -21.08 7.95 24.70
N ILE A 190 -19.93 7.70 24.07
CA ILE A 190 -19.71 7.87 22.63
C ILE A 190 -19.49 6.48 22.03
N ILE A 191 -20.45 6.02 21.22
CA ILE A 191 -20.41 4.70 20.57
C ILE A 191 -19.58 4.82 19.28
N THR A 192 -18.52 4.00 19.17
CA THR A 192 -17.63 3.98 17.98
C THR A 192 -18.14 3.01 16.90
N ALA A 193 -19.45 3.05 16.64
CA ALA A 193 -20.17 2.26 15.65
C ALA A 193 -21.56 2.91 15.40
N PRO A 194 -22.24 2.57 14.29
CA PRO A 194 -23.66 2.92 14.13
C PRO A 194 -24.50 2.36 15.26
N ALA A 195 -25.26 3.24 15.91
CA ALA A 195 -26.22 2.83 16.93
C ALA A 195 -27.38 2.01 16.35
N LYS A 196 -28.04 1.24 17.21
CA LYS A 196 -29.34 0.60 16.97
C LYS A 196 -30.39 1.31 17.84
N GLY A 197 -31.46 1.74 17.20
CA GLY A 197 -32.45 2.63 17.80
C GLY A 197 -32.52 3.95 17.03
N ALA A 198 -33.66 4.63 17.10
CA ALA A 198 -33.84 5.97 16.52
C ALA A 198 -33.64 7.09 17.56
N ASP A 199 -33.39 6.69 18.81
CA ASP A 199 -33.25 7.47 20.03
C ASP A 199 -31.80 7.94 20.29
N ILE A 200 -30.80 7.30 19.67
CA ILE A 200 -29.39 7.71 19.79
C ILE A 200 -29.04 8.66 18.63
N PRO A 201 -28.82 9.97 18.89
CA PRO A 201 -28.39 10.90 17.85
C PRO A 201 -27.00 10.52 17.33
N THR A 202 -26.83 10.70 16.02
CA THR A 202 -25.60 10.37 15.30
C THR A 202 -24.98 11.63 14.73
N TYR A 203 -23.67 11.78 14.94
CA TYR A 203 -22.91 12.95 14.52
C TYR A 203 -21.74 12.52 13.64
N VAL A 204 -21.47 13.31 12.60
CA VAL A 204 -20.27 13.20 11.75
C VAL A 204 -19.66 14.59 11.65
N VAL A 205 -18.38 14.71 12.03
CA VAL A 205 -17.64 15.98 12.01
C VAL A 205 -17.35 16.41 10.57
N GLY A 206 -17.48 17.70 10.28
CA GLY A 206 -17.58 18.35 8.97
C GLY A 206 -19.02 18.41 8.42
N VAL A 207 -19.98 17.70 9.02
CA VAL A 207 -21.31 17.50 8.45
C VAL A 207 -22.38 18.15 9.31
N ASN A 208 -22.62 17.62 10.52
CA ASN A 208 -23.74 17.98 11.40
C ASN A 208 -23.34 18.15 12.89
N GLU A 209 -22.06 18.33 13.20
CA GLU A 209 -21.57 18.56 14.56
C GLU A 209 -22.08 19.87 15.20
N GLY A 210 -22.56 20.81 14.38
CA GLY A 210 -23.26 22.01 14.85
C GLY A 210 -24.49 21.67 15.71
N ASP A 211 -25.21 20.63 15.29
CA ASP A 211 -26.45 20.12 15.92
C ASP A 211 -26.19 19.34 17.22
N TYR A 212 -24.93 19.19 17.64
CA TYR A 212 -24.60 18.59 18.92
C TYR A 212 -24.91 19.56 20.06
N ASP A 213 -25.81 19.19 20.96
CA ASP A 213 -25.97 19.84 22.26
C ASP A 213 -25.68 18.83 23.37
N HIS A 214 -25.25 19.32 24.54
CA HIS A 214 -24.98 18.45 25.67
C HIS A 214 -26.26 17.83 26.23
N GLU A 215 -27.37 18.58 26.30
CA GLU A 215 -28.58 18.12 27.00
C GLU A 215 -29.46 17.19 26.14
N VAL A 216 -29.24 17.14 24.82
CA VAL A 216 -30.05 16.34 23.87
C VAL A 216 -29.96 14.82 24.10
N SER A 217 -28.77 14.30 24.45
CA SER A 217 -28.61 12.89 24.82
C SER A 217 -27.31 12.64 25.58
N ASN A 218 -27.33 11.71 26.53
CA ASN A 218 -26.14 11.20 27.20
C ASN A 218 -25.43 10.05 26.45
N ILE A 219 -26.04 9.54 25.38
CA ILE A 219 -25.49 8.50 24.52
C ILE A 219 -25.53 9.00 23.08
N VAL A 220 -24.37 9.04 22.41
CA VAL A 220 -24.23 9.53 21.03
C VAL A 220 -23.44 8.52 20.17
N SER A 221 -23.66 8.56 18.85
CA SER A 221 -22.97 7.68 17.88
C SER A 221 -22.07 8.48 16.94
N ASN A 222 -20.82 8.03 16.76
CA ASN A 222 -19.89 8.56 15.75
C ASN A 222 -20.10 7.91 14.36
N ALA A 223 -21.28 7.32 14.09
CA ALA A 223 -21.59 6.57 12.88
C ALA A 223 -20.59 5.43 12.57
N SER A 224 -20.46 5.04 11.29
CA SER A 224 -19.42 4.11 10.81
C SER A 224 -18.26 4.85 10.14
N CYS A 225 -17.11 4.19 10.01
CA CYS A 225 -15.99 4.63 9.17
C CYS A 225 -16.44 4.99 7.74
N THR A 226 -17.22 4.12 7.09
CA THR A 226 -17.76 4.38 5.75
C THR A 226 -18.72 5.58 5.72
N THR A 227 -19.51 5.82 6.78
CA THR A 227 -20.38 7.00 6.88
C THR A 227 -19.56 8.28 7.06
N ASN A 228 -18.49 8.24 7.86
CA ASN A 228 -17.58 9.38 8.04
C ASN A 228 -16.81 9.71 6.75
N CYS A 229 -16.48 8.71 5.92
CA CYS A 229 -15.93 8.95 4.59
C CYS A 229 -16.98 9.53 3.62
N LEU A 230 -18.16 8.92 3.56
CA LEU A 230 -19.19 9.25 2.56
C LEU A 230 -19.84 10.62 2.80
N ALA A 231 -20.23 10.94 4.04
CA ALA A 231 -21.07 12.10 4.31
C ALA A 231 -20.42 13.48 4.01
N PRO A 232 -19.11 13.73 4.31
CA PRO A 232 -18.48 15.01 4.02
C PRO A 232 -18.45 15.38 2.53
N PHE A 233 -18.13 14.45 1.62
CA PHE A 233 -18.11 14.76 0.20
C PHE A 233 -19.52 14.69 -0.43
N VAL A 234 -20.41 13.85 0.08
CA VAL A 234 -21.83 13.87 -0.29
C VAL A 234 -22.49 15.21 0.06
N LYS A 235 -22.14 15.84 1.18
CA LYS A 235 -22.57 17.20 1.54
C LYS A 235 -22.19 18.20 0.45
N VAL A 236 -20.92 18.24 0.05
CA VAL A 236 -20.43 19.12 -1.04
C VAL A 236 -21.15 18.85 -2.36
N MET A 237 -21.38 17.58 -2.72
CA MET A 237 -22.09 17.24 -3.96
C MET A 237 -23.57 17.66 -3.93
N ASP A 238 -24.24 17.56 -2.78
CA ASP A 238 -25.64 18.00 -2.64
C ASP A 238 -25.75 19.53 -2.63
N GLU A 239 -24.83 20.22 -1.95
CA GLU A 239 -24.77 21.70 -1.87
C GLU A 239 -24.39 22.36 -3.20
N GLU A 240 -23.46 21.79 -3.98
CA GLU A 240 -22.94 22.39 -5.23
C GLU A 240 -23.59 21.87 -6.51
N LEU A 241 -24.23 20.68 -6.49
CA LEU A 241 -24.79 20.00 -7.67
C LEU A 241 -26.27 19.57 -7.52
N GLY A 242 -26.76 19.39 -6.28
CA GLY A 242 -28.08 18.85 -5.94
C GLY A 242 -28.19 17.35 -6.27
N ILE A 243 -28.19 16.45 -5.27
CA ILE A 243 -28.28 15.01 -5.53
C ILE A 243 -29.74 14.62 -5.76
N VAL A 244 -30.07 14.01 -6.90
CA VAL A 244 -31.40 13.43 -7.16
C VAL A 244 -31.52 12.05 -6.49
N LYS A 245 -30.55 11.17 -6.77
CA LYS A 245 -30.49 9.77 -6.31
C LYS A 245 -29.10 9.20 -6.58
N GLY A 246 -28.71 8.13 -5.88
CA GLY A 246 -27.46 7.43 -6.17
C GLY A 246 -27.27 6.10 -5.46
N THR A 247 -26.21 5.42 -5.85
CA THR A 247 -25.75 4.17 -5.25
C THR A 247 -24.26 4.24 -4.94
N MET A 248 -23.83 3.62 -3.85
CA MET A 248 -22.41 3.47 -3.53
C MET A 248 -21.99 2.01 -3.35
N THR A 249 -20.73 1.74 -3.67
CA THR A 249 -20.02 0.53 -3.27
C THR A 249 -18.85 0.96 -2.42
N THR A 250 -18.62 0.34 -1.26
CA THR A 250 -17.31 0.45 -0.60
C THR A 250 -16.52 -0.83 -0.79
N THR A 251 -15.37 -0.71 -1.48
CA THR A 251 -14.35 -1.75 -1.51
C THR A 251 -13.53 -1.56 -0.25
N HIS A 252 -13.69 -2.48 0.70
CA HIS A 252 -13.37 -2.26 2.10
C HIS A 252 -12.45 -3.37 2.62
N SER A 253 -11.40 -2.99 3.35
CA SER A 253 -10.51 -3.96 4.02
C SER A 253 -11.26 -4.90 4.96
N TYR A 254 -10.74 -6.11 5.19
CA TYR A 254 -11.35 -7.02 6.14
C TYR A 254 -11.24 -6.51 7.59
N THR A 255 -12.16 -6.93 8.46
CA THR A 255 -12.22 -6.51 9.87
C THR A 255 -12.49 -7.70 10.78
N GLY A 256 -12.24 -7.58 12.09
CA GLY A 256 -12.45 -8.65 13.09
C GLY A 256 -13.87 -9.24 13.23
N ASP A 257 -14.88 -8.68 12.56
CA ASP A 257 -16.22 -9.30 12.38
C ASP A 257 -16.18 -10.54 11.46
N GLN A 258 -15.27 -10.56 10.48
CA GLN A 258 -15.06 -11.68 9.54
C GLN A 258 -14.27 -12.84 10.18
N ARG A 259 -13.97 -13.88 9.38
CA ARG A 259 -13.19 -15.05 9.79
C ARG A 259 -11.91 -15.18 8.97
N LEU A 260 -10.83 -15.63 9.61
CA LEU A 260 -9.54 -15.89 8.95
C LEU A 260 -9.64 -17.07 7.98
N LEU A 261 -10.30 -18.14 8.43
CA LEU A 261 -10.67 -19.34 7.66
C LEU A 261 -12.20 -19.53 7.75
N ASP A 262 -12.76 -20.38 6.88
CA ASP A 262 -14.21 -20.66 6.85
C ASP A 262 -14.75 -21.12 8.22
N ALA A 263 -15.60 -20.30 8.84
CA ALA A 263 -16.11 -20.54 10.21
C ALA A 263 -17.44 -19.82 10.48
N SER A 264 -18.15 -20.20 11.54
CA SER A 264 -19.53 -19.75 11.80
C SER A 264 -19.66 -18.23 12.00
N HIS A 265 -20.65 -17.66 11.28
CA HIS A 265 -21.02 -16.25 11.36
C HIS A 265 -22.48 -16.03 10.89
N ARG A 266 -23.13 -14.98 11.40
CA ARG A 266 -24.53 -14.59 11.12
C ARG A 266 -24.81 -14.20 9.66
N ASP A 267 -23.82 -13.56 9.02
CA ASP A 267 -23.78 -13.34 7.58
C ASP A 267 -22.92 -14.46 6.97
N LEU A 268 -23.57 -15.36 6.22
CA LEU A 268 -22.95 -16.55 5.62
C LEU A 268 -21.88 -16.23 4.57
N ARG A 269 -21.79 -14.98 4.10
CA ARG A 269 -20.70 -14.54 3.21
C ARG A 269 -19.48 -14.12 4.03
N ARG A 270 -19.67 -13.36 5.11
CA ARG A 270 -18.59 -13.02 6.09
C ARG A 270 -18.07 -14.23 6.89
N ALA A 271 -18.76 -15.36 6.82
CA ALA A 271 -18.30 -16.66 7.31
C ALA A 271 -17.09 -17.21 6.55
N ARG A 272 -16.86 -16.76 5.30
CA ARG A 272 -15.78 -17.25 4.43
C ARG A 272 -14.42 -16.61 4.76
N ALA A 273 -13.34 -17.34 4.47
CA ALA A 273 -11.95 -16.93 4.69
C ALA A 273 -11.63 -15.54 4.09
N ALA A 274 -11.42 -14.54 4.95
CA ALA A 274 -11.39 -13.13 4.57
C ALA A 274 -10.20 -12.74 3.68
N ALA A 275 -9.03 -13.33 3.91
CA ALA A 275 -7.80 -13.02 3.17
C ALA A 275 -7.71 -13.72 1.79
N LEU A 276 -8.74 -14.50 1.40
CA LEU A 276 -8.76 -15.29 0.15
C LEU A 276 -9.97 -14.99 -0.74
N ASN A 277 -10.85 -14.06 -0.35
CA ASN A 277 -12.14 -13.84 -1.03
C ASN A 277 -12.46 -12.35 -1.19
N ILE A 278 -13.13 -12.01 -2.30
CA ILE A 278 -13.97 -10.81 -2.38
C ILE A 278 -15.35 -11.20 -1.85
N VAL A 279 -15.77 -10.61 -0.72
CA VAL A 279 -16.96 -11.00 0.04
C VAL A 279 -18.03 -9.88 -0.01
N PRO A 280 -19.09 -10.01 -0.83
CA PRO A 280 -20.11 -8.96 -0.96
C PRO A 280 -21.10 -9.01 0.22
N THR A 281 -21.26 -7.92 0.95
CA THR A 281 -22.15 -7.81 2.11
C THR A 281 -22.98 -6.52 2.06
N SER A 282 -24.08 -6.46 2.80
CA SER A 282 -24.89 -5.24 2.93
C SER A 282 -24.18 -4.20 3.80
N THR A 283 -24.42 -2.93 3.52
CA THR A 283 -23.96 -1.81 4.35
C THR A 283 -25.12 -0.90 4.75
N GLY A 284 -25.07 -0.40 5.98
CA GLY A 284 -25.97 0.66 6.45
C GLY A 284 -25.49 2.06 6.04
N ALA A 285 -24.25 2.21 5.58
CA ALA A 285 -23.56 3.51 5.51
C ALA A 285 -24.31 4.55 4.67
N ALA A 286 -24.74 4.19 3.45
CA ALA A 286 -25.50 5.08 2.57
C ALA A 286 -26.85 5.53 3.15
N LYS A 287 -27.53 4.64 3.88
CA LYS A 287 -28.79 4.96 4.58
C LYS A 287 -28.54 5.84 5.80
N ALA A 288 -27.45 5.59 6.52
CA ALA A 288 -27.03 6.37 7.68
C ALA A 288 -26.62 7.81 7.33
N VAL A 289 -26.27 8.13 6.07
CA VAL A 289 -26.12 9.52 5.62
C VAL A 289 -27.38 10.34 5.89
N SER A 290 -28.57 9.75 5.73
CA SER A 290 -29.84 10.46 6.01
C SER A 290 -30.13 10.73 7.50
N LEU A 291 -29.24 10.30 8.41
CA LEU A 291 -29.27 10.70 9.83
C LEU A 291 -28.48 12.00 10.08
N VAL A 292 -27.60 12.41 9.15
CA VAL A 292 -26.74 13.59 9.25
C VAL A 292 -26.94 14.59 8.10
N LEU A 293 -27.60 14.17 7.01
CA LEU A 293 -28.08 15.00 5.90
C LEU A 293 -29.53 14.59 5.58
N PRO A 294 -30.53 15.08 6.36
CA PRO A 294 -31.91 14.60 6.28
C PRO A 294 -32.59 14.76 4.91
N GLN A 295 -32.16 15.74 4.11
CA GLN A 295 -32.65 15.97 2.74
C GLN A 295 -32.28 14.85 1.75
N LEU A 296 -31.33 13.98 2.11
CA LEU A 296 -30.92 12.81 1.32
C LEU A 296 -31.68 11.53 1.71
N LYS A 297 -32.69 11.61 2.58
CA LYS A 297 -33.51 10.48 3.03
C LYS A 297 -34.18 9.77 1.85
N GLY A 298 -33.78 8.52 1.63
CA GLY A 298 -34.26 7.68 0.53
C GLY A 298 -33.54 7.87 -0.81
N LYS A 299 -32.71 8.92 -0.97
CA LYS A 299 -31.96 9.19 -2.21
C LYS A 299 -30.76 8.26 -2.41
N LEU A 300 -30.14 7.77 -1.33
CA LEU A 300 -28.90 6.98 -1.37
C LEU A 300 -29.07 5.55 -0.82
N ASN A 301 -28.43 4.59 -1.48
CA ASN A 301 -28.33 3.19 -1.05
C ASN A 301 -26.93 2.62 -1.40
N GLY A 302 -26.61 1.39 -1.00
CA GLY A 302 -25.31 0.81 -1.38
C GLY A 302 -24.97 -0.58 -0.84
N ILE A 303 -23.80 -1.07 -1.23
CA ILE A 303 -23.22 -2.36 -0.84
C ILE A 303 -21.76 -2.22 -0.36
N ALA A 304 -21.22 -3.27 0.24
CA ALA A 304 -19.80 -3.36 0.54
C ALA A 304 -19.20 -4.63 -0.08
N LEU A 305 -17.99 -4.51 -0.64
CA LEU A 305 -17.15 -5.63 -1.07
C LEU A 305 -15.98 -5.71 -0.10
N ARG A 306 -15.95 -6.74 0.76
CA ARG A 306 -14.81 -6.96 1.66
C ARG A 306 -13.71 -7.69 0.89
N VAL A 307 -12.50 -7.15 0.89
CA VAL A 307 -11.37 -7.63 0.07
C VAL A 307 -10.16 -8.02 0.93
N PRO A 308 -9.18 -8.79 0.39
CA PRO A 308 -7.99 -9.27 1.12
C PRO A 308 -6.98 -8.21 1.62
N THR A 309 -7.36 -6.95 1.79
CA THR A 309 -6.50 -5.93 2.41
C THR A 309 -6.81 -5.79 3.92
N PRO A 310 -5.78 -5.57 4.78
CA PRO A 310 -5.97 -5.53 6.24
C PRO A 310 -6.36 -4.17 6.82
N ASN A 311 -6.09 -3.05 6.12
CA ASN A 311 -6.58 -1.71 6.46
C ASN A 311 -6.60 -0.79 5.23
N VAL A 312 -7.23 0.38 5.36
CA VAL A 312 -7.64 1.32 4.31
C VAL A 312 -8.74 0.75 3.42
N SER A 313 -9.69 1.61 3.07
CA SER A 313 -10.86 1.31 2.27
C SER A 313 -11.14 2.44 1.29
N VAL A 314 -11.98 2.18 0.30
CA VAL A 314 -12.40 3.18 -0.69
C VAL A 314 -13.93 3.17 -0.84
N VAL A 315 -14.51 4.32 -1.10
CA VAL A 315 -15.90 4.50 -1.53
C VAL A 315 -15.91 4.84 -3.02
N ASP A 316 -16.75 4.14 -3.76
CA ASP A 316 -17.19 4.44 -5.12
C ASP A 316 -18.64 4.91 -5.03
N LEU A 317 -18.91 6.19 -5.30
CA LEU A 317 -20.25 6.78 -5.33
C LEU A 317 -20.62 7.12 -6.77
N VAL A 318 -21.82 6.71 -7.20
CA VAL A 318 -22.44 7.16 -8.46
C VAL A 318 -23.80 7.78 -8.15
N VAL A 319 -24.00 9.03 -8.58
CA VAL A 319 -25.23 9.82 -8.39
C VAL A 319 -25.73 10.41 -9.70
N ASN A 320 -27.05 10.57 -9.84
CA ASN A 320 -27.62 11.57 -10.75
C ASN A 320 -27.79 12.89 -9.99
N VAL A 321 -27.44 14.02 -10.61
CA VAL A 321 -27.55 15.36 -10.02
C VAL A 321 -28.52 16.27 -10.78
N GLU A 322 -28.96 17.36 -10.14
CA GLU A 322 -29.90 18.33 -10.71
C GLU A 322 -29.20 19.28 -11.69
N LYS A 323 -28.02 19.78 -11.30
CA LYS A 323 -27.17 20.66 -12.11
C LYS A 323 -26.61 19.93 -13.34
N LYS A 324 -26.90 20.44 -14.55
CA LYS A 324 -26.52 19.82 -15.82
C LYS A 324 -25.27 20.45 -16.43
N GLY A 325 -24.59 19.71 -17.31
CA GLY A 325 -23.48 20.23 -18.12
C GLY A 325 -22.18 20.49 -17.35
N ILE A 326 -22.00 19.79 -16.23
CA ILE A 326 -20.81 19.88 -15.36
C ILE A 326 -19.66 18.99 -15.87
N THR A 327 -18.43 19.38 -15.58
CA THR A 327 -17.21 18.62 -15.89
C THR A 327 -16.66 17.89 -14.65
N ALA A 328 -15.71 16.96 -14.83
CA ALA A 328 -15.02 16.34 -13.71
C ALA A 328 -14.15 17.37 -12.95
N GLU A 329 -13.63 18.35 -13.68
CA GLU A 329 -12.87 19.49 -13.20
C GLU A 329 -13.71 20.39 -12.28
N ASP A 330 -14.97 20.70 -12.63
CA ASP A 330 -15.91 21.45 -11.77
C ASP A 330 -16.16 20.73 -10.44
N VAL A 331 -16.41 19.41 -10.51
CA VAL A 331 -16.66 18.56 -9.34
C VAL A 331 -15.42 18.51 -8.44
N ASN A 332 -14.23 18.33 -9.03
CA ASN A 332 -12.96 18.35 -8.30
C ASN A 332 -12.65 19.74 -7.71
N ALA A 333 -12.99 20.84 -8.39
CA ALA A 333 -12.82 22.19 -7.88
C ALA A 333 -13.72 22.48 -6.67
N ALA A 334 -14.97 22.01 -6.69
CA ALA A 334 -15.86 22.08 -5.54
C ALA A 334 -15.29 21.36 -4.30
N PHE A 335 -14.69 20.17 -4.49
CA PHE A 335 -14.02 19.46 -3.39
C PHE A 335 -12.78 20.17 -2.86
N ARG A 336 -11.95 20.81 -3.71
CA ARG A 336 -10.80 21.62 -3.25
C ARG A 336 -11.27 22.82 -2.41
N LYS A 337 -12.23 23.59 -2.91
CA LYS A 337 -12.87 24.71 -2.21
C LYS A 337 -13.39 24.29 -0.83
N ALA A 338 -14.01 23.12 -0.73
CA ALA A 338 -14.49 22.58 0.54
C ALA A 338 -13.34 22.13 1.47
N ALA A 339 -12.33 21.43 0.96
CA ALA A 339 -11.17 20.94 1.72
C ALA A 339 -10.23 22.05 2.20
N GLU A 340 -10.14 23.17 1.49
CA GLU A 340 -9.38 24.36 1.91
C GLU A 340 -10.16 25.23 2.92
N GLY A 341 -11.50 25.20 2.84
CA GLY A 341 -12.43 25.92 3.71
C GLY A 341 -13.13 25.03 4.76
N PRO A 342 -14.46 24.85 4.69
CA PRO A 342 -15.26 24.31 5.80
C PRO A 342 -15.02 22.84 6.17
N LEU A 343 -14.37 22.06 5.30
CA LEU A 343 -14.03 20.65 5.54
C LEU A 343 -12.52 20.44 5.76
N LYS A 344 -11.76 21.49 6.06
CA LYS A 344 -10.32 21.40 6.30
C LYS A 344 -9.99 20.46 7.46
N GLY A 345 -9.20 19.41 7.17
CA GLY A 345 -8.88 18.34 8.12
C GLY A 345 -9.91 17.21 8.19
N ILE A 346 -11.04 17.33 7.48
CA ILE A 346 -12.08 16.30 7.31
C ILE A 346 -12.06 15.71 5.90
N LEU A 347 -11.84 16.56 4.88
CA LEU A 347 -11.74 16.24 3.47
C LEU A 347 -10.34 16.61 2.94
N ALA A 348 -9.81 15.79 2.03
CA ALA A 348 -8.67 16.12 1.18
C ALA A 348 -8.96 15.76 -0.28
N VAL A 349 -8.13 16.27 -1.21
CA VAL A 349 -8.15 15.91 -2.64
C VAL A 349 -6.73 15.48 -3.03
N CYS A 350 -6.62 14.34 -3.71
CA CYS A 350 -5.36 13.77 -4.17
C CYS A 350 -5.32 13.71 -5.70
N ASP A 351 -4.26 14.28 -6.29
CA ASP A 351 -3.99 14.31 -7.73
C ASP A 351 -2.89 13.32 -8.15
N VAL A 352 -2.27 12.65 -7.16
CA VAL A 352 -1.21 11.66 -7.36
C VAL A 352 -1.86 10.28 -7.49
N PRO A 353 -1.45 9.44 -8.45
CA PRO A 353 -1.98 8.07 -8.62
C PRO A 353 -1.45 7.13 -7.53
N LEU A 354 -2.03 7.25 -6.34
CA LEU A 354 -1.71 6.46 -5.14
C LEU A 354 -2.59 5.20 -5.03
N VAL A 355 -2.21 4.31 -4.12
CA VAL A 355 -2.95 3.07 -3.81
C VAL A 355 -3.25 2.97 -2.31
N SER A 356 -3.99 1.92 -1.91
CA SER A 356 -4.55 1.80 -0.55
C SER A 356 -3.53 1.97 0.59
N ILE A 357 -2.31 1.47 0.47
CA ILE A 357 -1.32 1.54 1.55
C ILE A 357 -0.80 2.96 1.82
N ASP A 358 -0.92 3.87 0.84
CA ASP A 358 -0.41 5.23 0.93
C ASP A 358 -1.30 6.13 1.78
N PHE A 359 -2.60 5.83 1.88
CA PHE A 359 -3.57 6.53 2.72
C PHE A 359 -3.61 6.02 4.17
N ARG A 360 -2.75 5.06 4.53
CA ARG A 360 -2.61 4.57 5.91
C ARG A 360 -2.17 5.71 6.83
N CYS A 361 -2.79 5.78 8.01
CA CYS A 361 -2.59 6.87 8.97
C CYS A 361 -2.97 8.27 8.44
N SER A 362 -3.78 8.36 7.38
CA SER A 362 -4.35 9.64 6.94
C SER A 362 -5.39 10.14 7.96
N ASP A 363 -5.21 11.38 8.44
CA ASP A 363 -6.03 11.98 9.50
C ASP A 363 -7.42 12.45 9.03
N VAL A 364 -7.60 12.64 7.72
CA VAL A 364 -8.88 13.07 7.14
C VAL A 364 -9.89 11.91 7.10
N SER A 365 -11.18 12.24 7.13
CA SER A 365 -12.24 11.23 7.02
C SER A 365 -12.36 10.68 5.59
N SER A 366 -11.99 11.48 4.60
CA SER A 366 -12.16 11.20 3.17
C SER A 366 -11.08 11.91 2.35
N THR A 367 -10.45 11.18 1.42
CA THR A 367 -9.54 11.75 0.42
C THR A 367 -10.07 11.45 -0.97
N ILE A 368 -10.52 12.48 -1.70
CA ILE A 368 -11.01 12.34 -3.07
C ILE A 368 -9.84 11.95 -3.98
N ASP A 369 -10.03 10.91 -4.78
CA ASP A 369 -9.12 10.56 -5.88
C ASP A 369 -9.56 11.34 -7.13
N SER A 370 -8.95 12.50 -7.36
CA SER A 370 -9.42 13.44 -8.40
C SER A 370 -9.30 12.85 -9.81
N SER A 371 -8.36 11.92 -9.99
CA SER A 371 -8.08 11.21 -11.23
C SER A 371 -9.18 10.20 -11.63
N LEU A 372 -10.01 9.81 -10.65
CA LEU A 372 -11.10 8.84 -10.81
C LEU A 372 -12.50 9.48 -10.72
N THR A 373 -12.59 10.80 -10.55
CA THR A 373 -13.84 11.56 -10.74
C THR A 373 -14.25 11.52 -12.21
N MET A 374 -15.52 11.19 -12.50
CA MET A 374 -16.03 11.12 -13.87
C MET A 374 -17.42 11.74 -13.96
N VAL A 375 -17.74 12.38 -15.09
CA VAL A 375 -19.10 12.77 -15.46
C VAL A 375 -19.51 12.02 -16.73
N MET A 376 -20.74 11.50 -16.75
CA MET A 376 -21.30 10.65 -17.80
C MET A 376 -22.67 11.19 -18.24
N GLY A 377 -22.77 11.57 -19.52
CA GLY A 377 -23.91 12.35 -20.01
C GLY A 377 -23.98 13.71 -19.29
N ASP A 378 -25.19 14.29 -19.23
CA ASP A 378 -25.35 15.64 -18.68
C ASP A 378 -25.48 15.68 -17.15
N ASP A 379 -25.66 14.54 -16.47
CA ASP A 379 -26.06 14.51 -15.05
C ASP A 379 -25.56 13.37 -14.15
N MET A 380 -24.81 12.38 -14.66
CA MET A 380 -24.34 11.27 -13.83
C MET A 380 -22.90 11.50 -13.39
N VAL A 381 -22.66 11.64 -12.09
CA VAL A 381 -21.33 11.87 -11.52
C VAL A 381 -20.86 10.64 -10.75
N LYS A 382 -19.62 10.21 -11.02
CA LYS A 382 -18.86 9.24 -10.24
C LYS A 382 -17.79 9.96 -9.44
N VAL A 383 -17.67 9.63 -8.15
CA VAL A 383 -16.58 10.10 -7.27
C VAL A 383 -16.01 8.91 -6.51
N VAL A 384 -14.68 8.86 -6.44
CA VAL A 384 -13.93 7.85 -5.69
C VAL A 384 -13.22 8.51 -4.50
N ALA A 385 -13.33 7.92 -3.32
CA ALA A 385 -12.81 8.51 -2.09
C ALA A 385 -12.17 7.47 -1.15
N TRP A 386 -10.88 7.64 -0.88
CA TRP A 386 -10.08 6.80 0.01
C TRP A 386 -10.26 7.20 1.49
N TYR A 387 -10.17 6.24 2.40
CA TYR A 387 -10.22 6.48 3.85
C TYR A 387 -9.49 5.39 4.64
N ASP A 388 -8.69 5.79 5.63
CA ASP A 388 -8.22 4.86 6.65
C ASP A 388 -9.39 4.53 7.59
N ASN A 389 -9.96 3.34 7.41
CA ASN A 389 -11.13 2.88 8.15
C ASN A 389 -10.85 2.55 9.63
N GLU A 390 -9.60 2.60 10.08
CA GLU A 390 -9.23 2.53 11.50
C GLU A 390 -8.77 3.89 12.04
N TRP A 391 -7.80 4.53 11.38
CA TRP A 391 -7.11 5.71 11.89
C TRP A 391 -7.92 7.00 11.73
N GLY A 392 -8.28 7.39 10.50
CA GLY A 392 -9.08 8.60 10.24
C GLY A 392 -10.44 8.57 10.94
N TYR A 393 -11.05 7.38 11.04
CA TYR A 393 -12.24 7.18 11.87
C TYR A 393 -11.98 7.41 13.37
N SER A 394 -10.85 6.93 13.90
CA SER A 394 -10.50 7.13 15.32
C SER A 394 -10.13 8.58 15.64
N GLN A 395 -9.54 9.32 14.68
CA GLN A 395 -9.39 10.77 14.80
C GLN A 395 -10.77 11.45 14.92
N ARG A 396 -11.79 11.04 14.15
CA ARG A 396 -13.16 11.56 14.32
C ARG A 396 -13.79 11.24 15.67
N VAL A 397 -13.50 10.07 16.26
CA VAL A 397 -13.94 9.76 17.65
C VAL A 397 -13.26 10.70 18.66
N VAL A 398 -12.00 11.07 18.46
CA VAL A 398 -11.31 12.09 19.28
C VAL A 398 -11.92 13.48 19.07
N ASP A 399 -12.22 13.86 17.83
CA ASP A 399 -12.85 15.15 17.49
C ASP A 399 -14.26 15.30 18.09
N LEU A 400 -15.09 14.25 18.00
CA LEU A 400 -16.41 14.23 18.65
C LEU A 400 -16.29 14.27 20.17
N ALA A 401 -15.29 13.62 20.77
CA ALA A 401 -15.03 13.70 22.20
C ALA A 401 -14.49 15.09 22.64
N HIS A 402 -13.75 15.79 21.76
CA HIS A 402 -13.34 17.19 21.97
C HIS A 402 -14.54 18.14 21.85
N LEU A 403 -15.46 17.91 20.91
CA LEU A 403 -16.72 18.66 20.80
C LEU A 403 -17.59 18.50 22.06
N VAL A 404 -17.78 17.26 22.51
CA VAL A 404 -18.47 16.93 23.77
C VAL A 404 -17.84 17.66 24.96
N ALA A 405 -16.51 17.77 24.99
CA ALA A 405 -15.79 18.53 26.01
C ALA A 405 -15.96 20.05 25.89
N SER A 406 -16.00 20.59 24.66
CA SER A 406 -16.15 22.03 24.40
C SER A 406 -17.51 22.59 24.85
N LYS A 407 -18.57 21.79 24.74
CA LYS A 407 -19.92 22.12 25.23
C LYS A 407 -20.23 21.49 26.60
N TRP A 408 -19.22 21.16 27.41
CA TRP A 408 -19.43 20.48 28.68
C TRP A 408 -19.98 21.44 29.77
N PRO A 409 -21.01 21.07 30.54
CA PRO A 409 -21.62 21.94 31.55
C PRO A 409 -20.61 22.52 32.55
N GLY A 410 -20.69 23.83 32.78
CA GLY A 410 -19.77 24.58 33.65
C GLY A 410 -18.48 25.05 32.97
N THR A 411 -18.23 24.65 31.72
CA THR A 411 -17.16 25.26 30.90
C THR A 411 -17.59 26.67 30.47
N PRO A 412 -16.82 27.73 30.73
CA PRO A 412 -17.12 29.03 30.17
C PRO A 412 -16.94 28.96 28.65
N ALA A 413 -17.96 29.36 27.89
CA ALA A 413 -17.86 29.46 26.45
C ALA A 413 -16.71 30.39 26.06
N GLN A 414 -15.97 30.06 25.00
CA GLN A 414 -14.93 30.93 24.44
C GLN A 414 -15.56 32.08 23.66
N GLY A 415 -16.16 33.02 24.39
CA GLY A 415 -16.33 34.39 23.90
C GLY A 415 -14.97 35.07 23.75
N SER A 416 -14.92 36.14 22.96
CA SER A 416 -13.72 36.96 22.72
C SER A 416 -13.17 37.65 23.98
N GLY A 417 -13.96 37.70 25.05
CA GLY A 417 -13.70 38.51 26.24
C GLY A 417 -14.26 39.94 26.12
N ASP A 418 -14.75 40.32 24.95
CA ASP A 418 -15.47 41.56 24.69
C ASP A 418 -16.96 41.26 24.44
N PRO A 419 -17.85 41.53 25.41
CA PRO A 419 -19.29 41.27 25.25
C PRO A 419 -19.93 42.00 24.07
N LEU A 420 -19.38 43.15 23.66
CA LEU A 420 -19.88 43.90 22.51
C LEU A 420 -19.46 43.25 21.19
N GLU A 421 -18.26 42.67 21.11
CA GLU A 421 -17.80 41.98 19.90
C GLU A 421 -18.61 40.71 19.62
N ASP A 422 -18.92 39.93 20.66
CA ASP A 422 -19.71 38.70 20.52
C ASP A 422 -21.21 39.01 20.27
N PHE A 423 -21.71 40.12 20.79
CA PHE A 423 -23.01 40.68 20.41
C PHE A 423 -23.03 41.13 18.93
N CYS A 424 -21.98 41.82 18.46
CA CYS A 424 -21.90 42.28 17.07
C CYS A 424 -21.76 41.15 16.04
N LYS A 425 -21.15 40.01 16.41
CA LYS A 425 -21.12 38.80 15.56
C LYS A 425 -22.51 38.20 15.33
N THR A 426 -23.45 38.41 16.26
CA THR A 426 -24.82 37.87 16.17
C THR A 426 -25.85 38.93 15.75
N ASN A 427 -25.59 40.22 15.96
CA ASN A 427 -26.51 41.33 15.67
C ASN A 427 -25.82 42.48 14.87
N PRO A 428 -25.20 42.20 13.70
CA PRO A 428 -24.36 43.16 12.96
C PRO A 428 -25.10 44.38 12.38
N SER A 429 -26.43 44.37 12.40
CA SER A 429 -27.29 45.46 11.90
C SER A 429 -27.53 46.60 12.89
N THR A 430 -27.06 46.47 14.14
CA THR A 430 -27.22 47.47 15.21
C THR A 430 -26.21 48.63 15.09
N GLU A 431 -26.60 49.84 15.51
CA GLU A 431 -25.78 51.05 15.31
C GLU A 431 -24.44 51.03 16.06
N GLU A 432 -24.40 50.46 17.27
CA GLU A 432 -23.19 50.34 18.08
C GLU A 432 -22.10 49.51 17.37
N CYS A 433 -22.52 48.49 16.60
CA CYS A 433 -21.63 47.67 15.79
C CYS A 433 -21.15 48.37 14.51
N LYS A 434 -21.98 49.23 13.90
CA LYS A 434 -21.60 50.00 12.69
C LYS A 434 -20.49 51.00 12.98
N GLN A 435 -20.51 51.66 14.14
CA GLN A 435 -19.49 52.64 14.53
C GLN A 435 -18.09 52.00 14.68
N ARG A 436 -17.99 50.76 15.18
CA ARG A 436 -16.72 50.03 15.31
C ARG A 436 -16.07 49.71 13.96
N ASN A 437 -16.88 49.35 12.96
CA ASN A 437 -16.39 49.03 11.61
C ASN A 437 -15.95 50.29 10.81
N MET A 438 -16.51 51.47 11.08
CA MET A 438 -16.09 52.73 10.48
C MET A 438 -14.66 53.14 10.87
N ALA A 439 -14.18 52.74 12.06
CA ALA A 439 -12.89 53.19 12.60
C ALA A 439 -11.66 52.49 11.99
N ALA A 440 -11.85 51.40 11.24
CA ALA A 440 -10.77 50.53 10.77
C ALA A 440 -10.29 50.80 9.31
N GLY A 441 -10.93 51.71 8.58
CA GLY A 441 -10.67 51.92 7.15
C GLY A 441 -10.56 53.40 6.77
N THR A 442 -9.34 53.91 6.64
CA THR A 442 -9.08 55.23 6.04
C THR A 442 -7.85 55.20 5.12
N GLU A 443 -8.07 55.22 3.81
CA GLU A 443 -7.28 56.02 2.87
C GLU A 443 -8.05 56.23 1.54
N PHE A 444 -8.04 57.49 1.06
CA PHE A 444 -8.43 58.04 -0.25
C PHE A 444 -9.65 57.50 -1.06
N SER A 445 -10.68 58.37 -1.13
CA SER A 445 -11.62 58.55 -2.26
C SER A 445 -11.11 59.73 -3.15
N PRO A 446 -11.85 60.36 -4.12
CA PRO A 446 -13.25 60.21 -4.60
C PRO A 446 -13.34 60.33 -6.17
N PRO A 447 -14.38 60.90 -6.85
CA PRO A 447 -15.80 61.17 -6.53
C PRO A 447 -16.87 60.75 -7.61
N PHE A 448 -18.09 60.42 -7.15
CA PHE A 448 -19.45 60.77 -7.68
C PHE A 448 -19.84 60.53 -9.17
N THR A 449 -21.09 60.21 -9.52
CA THR A 449 -22.34 61.01 -9.31
C THR A 449 -23.61 60.10 -9.39
N VAL A 450 -24.61 60.20 -8.48
CA VAL A 450 -25.96 60.88 -8.62
C VAL A 450 -26.99 60.10 -9.50
N LEU A 451 -28.31 59.94 -9.18
CA LEU A 451 -29.22 60.50 -8.15
C LEU A 451 -30.39 59.52 -7.75
N GLU A 452 -31.36 60.04 -6.98
CA GLU A 452 -32.57 59.44 -6.34
C GLU A 452 -33.59 58.65 -7.19
N GLY A 453 -34.48 57.89 -6.51
CA GLY A 453 -35.77 57.39 -7.03
C GLY A 453 -36.56 56.54 -6.00
N SER A 454 -37.89 56.73 -5.85
CA SER A 454 -38.65 56.24 -4.67
C SER A 454 -40.01 55.57 -4.94
N TYR A 455 -40.29 54.47 -4.21
CA TYR A 455 -41.60 53.92 -3.76
C TYR A 455 -42.63 53.28 -4.75
N SER A 456 -42.78 51.95 -4.60
CA SER A 456 -44.00 51.12 -4.37
C SER A 456 -45.28 51.16 -5.25
N LYS A 457 -45.86 49.95 -5.45
CA LYS A 457 -47.30 49.50 -5.41
C LYS A 457 -47.54 48.23 -6.27
N ASP A 458 -48.59 47.40 -6.19
CA ASP A 458 -49.51 46.92 -5.11
C ASP A 458 -50.30 45.66 -5.65
N SER A 459 -50.46 44.61 -4.82
CA SER A 459 -51.54 43.57 -4.74
C SER A 459 -52.39 43.02 -5.94
N VAL A 460 -52.35 41.68 -6.16
CA VAL A 460 -53.42 40.61 -5.95
C VAL A 460 -54.85 40.79 -6.56
N PRO A 461 -55.49 39.80 -7.27
CA PRO A 461 -56.34 38.73 -6.64
C PRO A 461 -56.69 37.38 -7.39
N GLY A 462 -57.29 36.41 -6.66
CA GLY A 462 -58.04 35.21 -7.16
C GLY A 462 -57.27 33.86 -7.15
N LYS A 463 -57.68 32.67 -6.63
CA LYS A 463 -58.96 31.93 -6.35
C LYS A 463 -59.69 31.38 -7.61
N GLN A 464 -60.26 30.15 -7.67
CA GLN A 464 -60.57 29.09 -6.66
C GLN A 464 -60.80 27.69 -7.32
N ASP A 465 -60.76 26.58 -6.54
CA ASP A 465 -61.53 25.29 -6.65
C ASP A 465 -61.40 24.36 -7.92
N GLU A 466 -61.72 23.05 -7.99
CA GLU A 466 -62.10 21.92 -7.07
C GLU A 466 -61.81 20.53 -7.78
N ILE A 467 -61.48 19.39 -7.13
CA ILE A 467 -62.32 18.23 -6.67
C ILE A 467 -63.17 17.51 -7.77
N SER A 468 -63.22 16.16 -7.96
CA SER A 468 -62.43 14.98 -7.49
C SER A 468 -62.84 13.61 -8.14
N GLU A 469 -62.03 12.56 -7.95
CA GLU A 469 -62.37 11.09 -7.83
C GLU A 469 -62.64 10.12 -9.03
N ASN A 470 -62.22 8.84 -8.81
CA ASN A 470 -62.78 7.48 -9.14
C ASN A 470 -63.57 7.19 -10.46
N SER A 471 -63.59 5.98 -11.07
CA SER A 471 -62.84 4.69 -10.99
C SER A 471 -62.98 3.96 -12.38
N ASP A 472 -63.04 2.64 -12.69
CA ASP A 472 -63.13 1.34 -11.98
C ASP A 472 -62.65 0.13 -12.87
N ASN A 473 -63.17 -1.10 -12.67
CA ASN A 473 -62.70 -2.39 -13.22
C ASN A 473 -63.61 -3.03 -14.32
N LEU A 474 -63.09 -4.00 -15.10
CA LEU A 474 -63.34 -5.47 -14.92
C LEU A 474 -63.29 -6.34 -16.22
N LYS A 475 -62.83 -7.60 -16.07
CA LYS A 475 -62.98 -8.83 -16.91
C LYS A 475 -62.02 -9.07 -18.11
N GLN A 476 -61.84 -10.32 -18.62
CA GLN A 476 -61.45 -11.60 -17.97
C GLN A 476 -60.99 -12.66 -19.02
N MET A 477 -59.87 -13.35 -18.77
CA MET A 477 -59.40 -14.69 -19.25
C MET A 477 -59.69 -15.22 -20.69
N THR A 478 -58.64 -15.81 -21.31
CA THR A 478 -58.67 -17.19 -21.87
C THR A 478 -57.26 -17.81 -21.85
N ASN A 479 -57.13 -19.13 -22.11
CA ASN A 479 -55.90 -19.93 -21.88
C ASN A 479 -54.96 -20.00 -23.10
N GLY A 480 -53.65 -20.09 -22.83
CA GLY A 480 -52.63 -20.57 -23.79
C GLY A 480 -51.33 -20.99 -23.09
N LYS A 481 -50.80 -22.19 -23.38
CA LYS A 481 -49.50 -22.69 -22.89
C LYS A 481 -48.43 -22.53 -23.98
N PRO A 482 -47.23 -22.00 -23.68
CA PRO A 482 -46.10 -22.04 -24.63
C PRO A 482 -45.39 -23.42 -24.62
N PRO A 483 -44.77 -23.83 -25.73
CA PRO A 483 -44.03 -25.10 -25.83
C PRO A 483 -42.62 -25.01 -25.21
N ARG A 484 -42.03 -26.18 -24.94
CA ARG A 484 -40.61 -26.31 -24.54
C ARG A 484 -39.72 -26.39 -25.77
N HIS A 485 -38.56 -25.71 -25.74
CA HIS A 485 -37.38 -26.21 -26.43
C HIS A 485 -36.11 -25.92 -25.62
N LEU A 486 -35.13 -26.83 -25.70
CA LEU A 486 -33.83 -26.71 -25.07
C LEU A 486 -32.80 -26.17 -26.07
N SER A 487 -31.81 -25.43 -25.58
CA SER A 487 -30.55 -25.16 -26.27
C SER A 487 -29.39 -25.13 -25.28
N VAL A 488 -28.23 -25.63 -25.73
CA VAL A 488 -27.11 -26.06 -24.87
C VAL A 488 -26.17 -24.90 -24.52
N VAL A 489 -25.82 -24.77 -23.24
CA VAL A 489 -24.65 -24.01 -22.81
C VAL A 489 -23.43 -24.93 -22.85
N ARG A 490 -22.40 -24.56 -23.62
CA ARG A 490 -21.11 -25.28 -23.63
C ARG A 490 -20.19 -24.73 -22.55
N HIS A 491 -19.90 -25.54 -21.54
CA HIS A 491 -18.62 -25.45 -20.83
C HIS A 491 -17.54 -26.09 -21.69
N PHE A 492 -16.33 -25.56 -21.65
CA PHE A 492 -15.12 -26.31 -22.02
C PHE A 492 -14.24 -26.46 -20.78
N ILE A 493 -13.99 -27.71 -20.43
CA ILE A 493 -12.93 -28.13 -19.51
C ILE A 493 -11.85 -28.71 -20.42
N SER A 494 -10.60 -28.32 -20.22
CA SER A 494 -9.46 -29.06 -20.79
C SER A 494 -8.92 -29.98 -19.71
N SER A 495 -8.82 -31.26 -20.01
CA SER A 495 -8.25 -32.28 -19.13
C SER A 495 -6.77 -32.47 -19.41
N ASP A 496 -5.98 -32.69 -18.38
CA ASP A 496 -4.60 -33.18 -18.51
C ASP A 496 -4.56 -34.56 -19.18
N ALA A 497 -3.44 -34.86 -19.85
CA ALA A 497 -3.13 -36.19 -20.36
C ALA A 497 -1.62 -36.45 -20.25
N GLU A 498 -1.22 -37.30 -19.31
CA GLU A 498 0.14 -37.83 -19.25
C GLU A 498 0.40 -38.78 -20.43
N VAL A 499 1.62 -38.77 -20.97
CA VAL A 499 2.16 -39.86 -21.79
C VAL A 499 3.57 -40.17 -21.30
N ALA A 500 3.83 -41.43 -20.97
CA ALA A 500 5.14 -41.89 -20.49
C ALA A 500 6.12 -42.17 -21.65
N ALA A 501 7.42 -42.14 -21.35
CA ALA A 501 8.48 -42.31 -22.32
C ALA A 501 8.81 -43.78 -22.64
N SER A 502 9.41 -44.00 -23.81
CA SER A 502 10.19 -45.19 -24.17
C SER A 502 11.21 -44.83 -25.25
N ASP A 503 12.40 -45.43 -25.20
CA ASP A 503 13.61 -44.98 -25.89
C ASP A 503 13.66 -45.30 -27.40
N LEU A 504 14.48 -44.55 -28.14
CA LEU A 504 15.14 -44.98 -29.37
C LEU A 504 16.30 -44.03 -29.74
N GLU A 505 17.50 -44.57 -29.94
CA GLU A 505 18.69 -43.80 -30.34
C GLU A 505 18.87 -43.75 -31.87
N LEU A 506 19.26 -42.55 -32.34
CA LEU A 506 20.21 -42.24 -33.43
C LEU A 506 20.29 -43.13 -34.68
N ASP A 507 20.10 -42.50 -35.85
CA ASP A 507 21.15 -42.50 -36.90
C ASP A 507 21.20 -41.12 -37.59
N PHE A 508 22.28 -40.82 -38.31
CA PHE A 508 22.69 -39.48 -38.73
C PHE A 508 22.48 -39.21 -40.24
N GLY A 509 22.21 -37.95 -40.60
CA GLY A 509 22.65 -37.41 -41.91
C GLY A 509 21.62 -36.75 -42.82
N ALA A 510 21.37 -35.45 -42.62
CA ALA A 510 21.03 -34.51 -43.69
C ALA A 510 21.45 -33.09 -43.29
N ALA A 511 22.08 -32.34 -44.19
CA ALA A 511 22.49 -30.96 -43.92
C ALA A 511 21.29 -30.01 -43.98
N VAL A 512 20.91 -29.40 -42.86
CA VAL A 512 19.93 -28.32 -42.82
C VAL A 512 20.67 -26.98 -42.92
N MET A 513 20.58 -26.35 -44.08
CA MET A 513 20.99 -24.96 -44.27
C MET A 513 20.22 -24.05 -43.32
N LEU A 514 20.92 -23.11 -42.66
CA LEU A 514 20.30 -21.98 -41.99
C LEU A 514 19.46 -21.20 -43.01
N GLN A 515 18.13 -21.31 -42.93
CA GLN A 515 17.24 -20.50 -43.75
C GLN A 515 17.33 -19.05 -43.28
N SER A 516 17.88 -18.18 -44.11
CA SER A 516 17.93 -16.75 -43.85
C SER A 516 16.51 -16.19 -43.81
N ASP A 517 16.00 -15.86 -42.61
CA ASP A 517 14.67 -15.29 -42.43
C ASP A 517 14.61 -13.84 -42.94
N GLY A 518 14.41 -13.73 -44.25
CA GLY A 518 14.51 -12.50 -45.02
C GLY A 518 13.30 -11.58 -44.86
N ARG A 519 13.15 -10.94 -43.69
CA ARG A 519 12.16 -9.86 -43.50
C ARG A 519 12.48 -8.74 -42.50
N SER A 520 13.52 -8.84 -41.68
CA SER A 520 13.97 -7.73 -40.84
C SER A 520 15.49 -7.51 -40.95
N GLY A 521 15.87 -6.28 -41.33
CA GLY A 521 17.27 -5.83 -41.39
C GLY A 521 17.85 -5.39 -40.04
N PHE A 522 17.15 -5.68 -38.94
CA PHE A 522 17.62 -5.38 -37.60
C PHE A 522 18.87 -6.20 -37.27
N CYS A 523 19.92 -5.50 -36.85
CA CYS A 523 21.14 -6.06 -36.27
C CYS A 523 21.34 -5.33 -34.93
N PRO A 524 21.33 -6.03 -33.78
CA PRO A 524 21.42 -5.37 -32.48
C PRO A 524 22.84 -4.81 -32.26
N VAL A 525 22.89 -3.63 -31.63
CA VAL A 525 24.14 -3.04 -31.12
C VAL A 525 24.16 -3.24 -29.62
N PHE A 526 25.08 -4.07 -29.14
CA PHE A 526 25.26 -4.31 -27.71
C PHE A 526 26.04 -3.17 -27.07
N ARG A 527 25.48 -2.64 -25.98
CA ARG A 527 26.18 -1.74 -25.06
C ARG A 527 25.61 -1.95 -23.66
N SER A 528 26.46 -2.15 -22.67
CA SER A 528 26.02 -2.40 -21.30
C SER A 528 26.56 -1.41 -20.29
N GLY A 529 26.01 -1.47 -19.09
CA GLY A 529 26.52 -0.79 -17.93
C GLY A 529 25.94 -1.44 -16.67
N SER A 530 26.72 -1.41 -15.60
CA SER A 530 26.37 -2.08 -14.35
C SER A 530 26.54 -1.17 -13.15
N CYS A 531 25.92 -1.55 -12.04
CA CYS A 531 26.17 -0.96 -10.74
C CYS A 531 26.08 -2.05 -9.68
N ALA A 532 27.08 -2.08 -8.80
CA ALA A 532 27.11 -2.93 -7.61
C ALA A 532 27.29 -2.04 -6.37
N GLU A 533 26.48 -2.24 -5.33
CA GLU A 533 26.51 -1.50 -4.06
C GLU A 533 26.21 -2.45 -2.88
N ILE A 534 26.91 -2.25 -1.76
CA ILE A 534 26.67 -3.00 -0.53
C ILE A 534 25.44 -2.41 0.17
N GLY A 535 24.36 -3.20 0.28
CA GLY A 535 23.18 -2.86 1.08
C GLY A 535 23.39 -3.14 2.58
N PRO A 536 22.35 -3.55 3.32
CA PRO A 536 22.46 -3.83 4.76
C PRO A 536 23.31 -5.03 5.19
N LYS A 537 23.85 -5.82 4.23
CA LYS A 537 24.81 -6.92 4.46
C LYS A 537 26.17 -6.39 4.96
N GLN A 538 27.02 -7.28 5.47
CA GLN A 538 28.32 -6.90 6.06
C GLN A 538 29.44 -6.67 5.04
N TYR A 539 29.32 -7.25 3.85
CA TYR A 539 30.28 -7.19 2.75
C TYR A 539 29.55 -7.37 1.41
N MET A 540 30.26 -7.16 0.29
CA MET A 540 29.76 -7.53 -1.03
C MET A 540 29.97 -9.04 -1.23
N GLU A 541 28.90 -9.79 -1.50
CA GLU A 541 28.96 -11.20 -1.88
C GLU A 541 28.63 -11.43 -3.37
N ASP A 542 27.86 -10.54 -4.00
CA ASP A 542 27.58 -10.63 -5.44
C ASP A 542 28.80 -10.41 -6.33
N GLU A 543 28.75 -10.99 -7.52
CA GLU A 543 29.67 -10.77 -8.62
C GLU A 543 28.91 -10.58 -9.95
N HIS A 544 29.52 -9.91 -10.93
CA HIS A 544 28.92 -9.77 -12.28
C HIS A 544 29.94 -9.70 -13.41
N ILE A 545 29.50 -9.95 -14.63
CA ILE A 545 30.30 -9.86 -15.86
C ILE A 545 29.48 -9.24 -16.99
N CYS A 546 30.14 -8.38 -17.78
CA CYS A 546 29.58 -7.76 -18.97
C CYS A 546 30.62 -7.86 -20.10
N VAL A 547 30.22 -8.38 -21.25
CA VAL A 547 31.05 -8.58 -22.44
C VAL A 547 30.22 -8.17 -23.66
N ASP A 548 30.38 -6.93 -24.10
CA ASP A 548 29.59 -6.35 -25.21
C ASP A 548 30.04 -6.87 -26.58
N ASP A 549 31.34 -7.21 -26.73
CA ASP A 549 31.88 -7.97 -27.87
C ASP A 549 32.56 -9.25 -27.37
N LEU A 550 31.93 -10.39 -27.68
CA LEU A 550 32.40 -11.72 -27.29
C LEU A 550 33.53 -12.26 -28.18
N LEU A 551 33.66 -11.79 -29.42
CA LEU A 551 34.76 -12.19 -30.31
C LEU A 551 36.08 -11.50 -29.90
N GLU A 552 36.02 -10.23 -29.51
CA GLU A 552 37.19 -9.55 -28.94
C GLU A 552 37.62 -10.20 -27.61
N HIS A 553 36.65 -10.54 -26.74
CA HIS A 553 36.92 -11.14 -25.43
C HIS A 553 37.51 -12.56 -25.49
N LEU A 554 37.03 -13.42 -26.41
CA LEU A 554 37.54 -14.78 -26.58
C LEU A 554 38.80 -14.85 -27.47
N GLY A 555 39.09 -13.78 -28.21
CA GLY A 555 40.08 -13.76 -29.28
C GLY A 555 39.54 -14.38 -30.58
N ALA A 556 40.08 -13.92 -31.71
CA ALA A 556 39.61 -14.22 -33.07
C ALA A 556 39.94 -15.65 -33.57
N THR A 557 39.82 -16.66 -32.69
CA THR A 557 40.11 -18.08 -32.97
C THR A 557 38.88 -18.99 -32.88
N VAL A 558 37.69 -18.43 -32.64
CA VAL A 558 36.41 -19.16 -32.57
C VAL A 558 35.50 -18.72 -33.72
N ASP A 559 35.01 -19.67 -34.51
CA ASP A 559 33.94 -19.42 -35.51
C ASP A 559 32.61 -19.17 -34.78
N PHE A 560 32.41 -17.96 -34.28
CA PHE A 560 31.20 -17.54 -33.55
C PHE A 560 30.37 -16.51 -34.34
N PRO A 561 29.02 -16.60 -34.35
CA PRO A 561 28.19 -15.62 -35.05
C PRO A 561 28.31 -14.21 -34.46
N SER A 562 28.78 -13.27 -35.28
CA SER A 562 28.86 -11.84 -34.94
C SER A 562 27.57 -11.10 -35.33
N PRO A 563 27.10 -10.10 -34.56
CA PRO A 563 27.62 -9.69 -33.24
C PRO A 563 27.30 -10.74 -32.16
N GLY A 564 28.13 -10.81 -31.12
CA GLY A 564 27.92 -11.72 -30.00
C GLY A 564 28.31 -11.08 -28.67
N ALA A 565 27.62 -11.41 -27.59
CA ALA A 565 27.80 -10.81 -26.27
C ALA A 565 27.49 -11.79 -25.13
N PHE A 566 28.02 -11.53 -23.94
CA PHE A 566 27.77 -12.33 -22.74
C PHE A 566 27.64 -11.48 -21.47
N TYR A 567 26.63 -11.78 -20.67
CA TYR A 567 26.36 -11.10 -19.40
C TYR A 567 26.06 -12.12 -18.30
N GLY A 568 26.41 -11.78 -17.06
CA GLY A 568 26.11 -12.60 -15.90
C GLY A 568 25.96 -11.78 -14.62
N VAL A 569 24.98 -12.15 -13.80
CA VAL A 569 24.79 -11.69 -12.42
C VAL A 569 24.79 -12.92 -11.52
N PHE A 570 25.58 -12.86 -10.45
CA PHE A 570 25.81 -13.95 -9.52
C PHE A 570 25.57 -13.42 -8.10
N ASP A 571 24.33 -13.52 -7.63
CA ASP A 571 23.92 -13.15 -6.25
C ASP A 571 24.61 -14.12 -5.28
N GLY A 572 25.32 -13.61 -4.28
CA GLY A 572 26.22 -14.42 -3.46
C GLY A 572 25.69 -14.65 -2.04
N HIS A 573 25.88 -15.85 -1.50
CA HIS A 573 25.48 -16.16 -0.12
C HIS A 573 26.48 -17.08 0.59
N GLY A 574 26.61 -16.91 1.91
CA GLY A 574 27.52 -17.72 2.74
C GLY A 574 29.01 -17.41 2.53
N GLY A 575 29.35 -16.44 1.68
CA GLY A 575 30.73 -16.08 1.33
C GLY A 575 30.88 -15.74 -0.15
N THR A 576 32.01 -15.13 -0.49
CA THR A 576 32.32 -14.60 -1.84
C THR A 576 32.75 -15.65 -2.87
N ASP A 577 33.13 -16.84 -2.42
CA ASP A 577 33.92 -17.78 -3.22
C ASP A 577 33.13 -18.35 -4.41
N ALA A 578 31.87 -18.73 -4.21
CA ALA A 578 31.03 -19.28 -5.27
C ALA A 578 30.77 -18.24 -6.36
N ALA A 579 30.25 -17.06 -6.01
CA ALA A 579 29.97 -15.97 -6.96
C ALA A 579 31.23 -15.59 -7.76
N SER A 580 32.37 -15.45 -7.06
CA SER A 580 33.63 -15.05 -7.67
C SER A 580 34.31 -16.18 -8.46
N PHE A 581 34.06 -17.46 -8.17
CA PHE A 581 34.52 -18.59 -8.97
C PHE A 581 33.66 -18.76 -10.23
N ILE A 582 32.33 -18.68 -10.11
CA ILE A 582 31.40 -18.81 -11.24
C ILE A 582 31.62 -17.67 -12.24
N ARG A 583 31.72 -16.41 -11.78
CA ARG A 583 32.07 -15.26 -12.64
C ARG A 583 33.32 -15.49 -13.50
N LYS A 584 34.38 -16.05 -12.89
CA LYS A 584 35.68 -16.26 -13.57
C LYS A 584 35.66 -17.41 -14.58
N ASN A 585 34.80 -18.41 -14.39
CA ASN A 585 34.90 -19.67 -15.13
C ASN A 585 33.68 -20.00 -16.01
N ILE A 586 32.49 -19.45 -15.77
CA ILE A 586 31.27 -19.92 -16.44
C ILE A 586 31.31 -19.72 -17.96
N LEU A 587 31.76 -18.55 -18.43
CA LEU A 587 31.90 -18.28 -19.87
C LEU A 587 32.92 -19.23 -20.53
N LYS A 588 34.06 -19.46 -19.86
CA LYS A 588 35.06 -20.43 -20.31
C LYS A 588 34.45 -21.83 -20.43
N PHE A 589 33.69 -22.28 -19.43
CA PHE A 589 33.06 -23.60 -19.46
C PHE A 589 31.98 -23.73 -20.54
N ILE A 590 31.28 -22.66 -20.90
CA ILE A 590 30.34 -22.60 -22.03
C ILE A 590 31.09 -22.77 -23.36
N VAL A 591 32.19 -22.04 -23.55
CA VAL A 591 32.97 -22.05 -24.81
C VAL A 591 33.80 -23.33 -24.99
N GLU A 592 34.24 -23.95 -23.89
CA GLU A 592 34.93 -25.25 -23.88
C GLU A 592 34.00 -26.47 -23.97
N GLU A 593 32.67 -26.30 -23.95
CA GLU A 593 31.74 -27.43 -24.06
C GLU A 593 31.69 -27.95 -25.50
N SER A 594 31.74 -29.27 -25.69
CA SER A 594 31.80 -29.90 -27.02
C SER A 594 30.55 -29.69 -27.89
N HIS A 595 29.50 -29.13 -27.30
CA HIS A 595 28.25 -28.76 -27.96
C HIS A 595 28.23 -27.30 -28.45
N PHE A 596 29.20 -26.48 -28.07
CA PHE A 596 29.28 -25.06 -28.45
C PHE A 596 29.96 -24.88 -29.81
N PRO A 597 29.49 -23.97 -30.70
CA PRO A 597 28.25 -23.20 -30.63
C PRO A 597 27.04 -23.92 -31.26
N LEU A 598 27.17 -25.20 -31.65
CA LEU A 598 26.17 -25.94 -32.44
C LEU A 598 24.85 -26.25 -31.71
N CYS A 599 24.87 -26.35 -30.38
CA CYS A 599 23.72 -26.64 -29.53
C CYS A 599 23.86 -25.88 -28.21
N THR A 600 23.66 -24.56 -28.29
CA THR A 600 23.92 -23.58 -27.22
C THR A 600 23.20 -23.91 -25.91
N GLU A 601 21.93 -24.33 -25.95
CA GLU A 601 21.18 -24.74 -24.76
C GLU A 601 21.90 -25.85 -23.97
N LYS A 602 22.33 -26.91 -24.68
CA LYS A 602 23.01 -28.05 -24.07
C LYS A 602 24.41 -27.67 -23.58
N ALA A 603 25.14 -26.83 -24.33
CA ALA A 603 26.43 -26.31 -23.89
C ALA A 603 26.30 -25.48 -22.59
N VAL A 604 25.36 -24.55 -22.51
CA VAL A 604 25.14 -23.72 -21.31
C VAL A 604 24.68 -24.56 -20.13
N LYS A 605 23.73 -25.49 -20.34
CA LYS A 605 23.26 -26.41 -19.30
C LYS A 605 24.38 -27.30 -18.76
N ASN A 606 25.20 -27.89 -19.64
CA ASN A 606 26.38 -28.66 -19.26
C ASN A 606 27.41 -27.79 -18.51
N ALA A 607 27.64 -26.56 -18.98
CA ALA A 607 28.62 -25.65 -18.39
C ALA A 607 28.26 -25.23 -16.96
N PHE A 608 26.97 -25.00 -16.64
CA PHE A 608 26.51 -24.76 -15.28
C PHE A 608 26.82 -25.95 -14.35
N VAL A 609 26.50 -27.18 -14.77
CA VAL A 609 26.78 -28.41 -13.99
C VAL A 609 28.29 -28.67 -13.88
N LYS A 610 29.06 -28.41 -14.94
CA LYS A 610 30.53 -28.46 -14.96
C LYS A 610 31.13 -27.43 -14.00
N ALA A 611 30.57 -26.23 -13.92
CA ALA A 611 31.02 -25.18 -13.00
C ALA A 611 30.75 -25.52 -11.53
N ASP A 612 29.54 -26.00 -11.23
CA ASP A 612 29.15 -26.43 -9.88
C ASP A 612 30.01 -27.62 -9.39
N HIS A 613 30.27 -28.59 -10.27
CA HIS A 613 31.21 -29.67 -9.95
C HIS A 613 32.66 -29.17 -9.80
N ALA A 614 33.14 -28.28 -10.67
CA ALA A 614 34.51 -27.77 -10.60
C ALA A 614 34.77 -26.95 -9.32
N PHE A 615 33.79 -26.17 -8.86
CA PHE A 615 33.83 -25.48 -7.57
C PHE A 615 34.05 -26.48 -6.42
N ALA A 616 33.34 -27.61 -6.45
CA ALA A 616 33.47 -28.67 -5.45
C ALA A 616 34.73 -29.56 -5.58
N ASP A 617 35.52 -29.44 -6.65
CA ASP A 617 36.86 -30.06 -6.74
C ASP A 617 37.97 -29.14 -6.21
N ASP A 618 37.74 -27.82 -6.16
CA ASP A 618 38.74 -26.87 -5.69
C ASP A 618 38.74 -26.77 -4.15
N SER A 619 39.62 -27.58 -3.55
CA SER A 619 39.85 -27.62 -2.10
C SER A 619 40.34 -26.30 -1.45
N SER A 620 40.54 -25.23 -2.22
CA SER A 620 40.87 -23.89 -1.69
C SER A 620 39.64 -23.00 -1.43
N LEU A 621 38.44 -23.40 -1.87
CA LEU A 621 37.20 -22.62 -1.78
C LEU A 621 36.30 -23.11 -0.62
N ASP A 622 35.50 -22.21 -0.05
CA ASP A 622 34.54 -22.58 1.01
C ASP A 622 33.31 -23.30 0.43
N ILE A 623 33.15 -24.60 0.74
CA ILE A 623 32.00 -25.44 0.35
C ILE A 623 30.65 -25.00 0.97
N SER A 624 30.67 -24.04 1.89
CA SER A 624 29.49 -23.38 2.45
C SER A 624 29.12 -22.04 1.79
N SER A 625 29.99 -21.50 0.91
CA SER A 625 29.60 -20.46 -0.03
C SER A 625 28.75 -21.04 -1.16
N GLY A 626 27.74 -20.29 -1.56
CA GLY A 626 26.88 -20.55 -2.70
C GLY A 626 26.55 -19.27 -3.46
N THR A 627 25.96 -19.43 -4.64
CA THR A 627 25.58 -18.31 -5.49
C THR A 627 24.43 -18.70 -6.42
N THR A 628 23.56 -17.74 -6.71
CA THR A 628 22.70 -17.84 -7.89
C THR A 628 23.51 -17.59 -9.15
N ALA A 629 23.00 -17.99 -10.31
CA ALA A 629 23.61 -17.61 -11.59
C ALA A 629 22.52 -17.32 -12.62
N LEU A 630 22.43 -16.05 -13.01
CA LEU A 630 21.64 -15.58 -14.13
C LEU A 630 22.60 -15.11 -15.23
N THR A 631 22.56 -15.77 -16.39
CA THR A 631 23.40 -15.41 -17.54
C THR A 631 22.56 -15.14 -18.78
N ALA A 632 23.05 -14.25 -19.64
CA ALA A 632 22.48 -13.95 -20.95
C ALA A 632 23.60 -14.08 -22.00
N LEU A 633 23.47 -15.06 -22.88
CA LEU A 633 24.38 -15.29 -24.01
C LEU A 633 23.67 -14.88 -25.30
N ILE A 634 24.28 -14.03 -26.12
CA ILE A 634 23.66 -13.50 -27.34
C ILE A 634 24.54 -13.81 -28.55
N PHE A 635 23.93 -14.31 -29.63
CA PHE A 635 24.57 -14.62 -30.90
C PHE A 635 23.71 -14.15 -32.08
N GLY A 636 24.20 -13.18 -32.85
CA GLY A 636 23.47 -12.48 -33.89
C GLY A 636 22.24 -11.75 -33.34
N ARG A 637 21.09 -12.42 -33.34
CA ARG A 637 19.83 -11.94 -32.75
C ARG A 637 19.25 -12.86 -31.67
N THR A 638 19.79 -14.07 -31.53
CA THR A 638 19.27 -15.05 -30.58
C THR A 638 19.90 -14.81 -29.22
N MET A 639 19.07 -14.58 -28.22
CA MET A 639 19.47 -14.42 -26.82
C MET A 639 18.96 -15.61 -26.02
N LEU A 640 19.89 -16.33 -25.39
CA LEU A 640 19.61 -17.41 -24.47
C LEU A 640 19.82 -16.92 -23.03
N ILE A 641 18.75 -16.88 -22.26
CA ILE A 641 18.80 -16.66 -20.81
C ILE A 641 18.92 -18.02 -20.12
N ALA A 642 19.80 -18.12 -19.13
CA ALA A 642 19.93 -19.28 -18.24
C ALA A 642 19.91 -18.80 -16.78
N ASN A 643 18.99 -19.34 -15.97
CA ASN A 643 18.84 -18.94 -14.56
C ASN A 643 18.86 -20.15 -13.60
N ALA A 644 19.71 -20.09 -12.58
CA ALA A 644 19.71 -20.97 -11.43
C ALA A 644 19.69 -20.12 -10.14
N GLY A 645 18.50 -19.89 -9.58
CA GLY A 645 18.28 -19.01 -8.44
C GLY A 645 17.17 -17.98 -8.69
N ASP A 646 17.16 -16.89 -7.91
CA ASP A 646 16.13 -15.86 -7.87
C ASP A 646 16.55 -14.49 -8.43
N CYS A 647 17.77 -14.37 -8.96
CA CYS A 647 18.10 -13.35 -9.95
C CYS A 647 17.06 -13.36 -11.11
N ARG A 648 16.61 -12.17 -11.54
CA ARG A 648 15.63 -12.03 -12.64
C ARG A 648 16.18 -11.27 -13.85
N ALA A 649 15.88 -11.78 -15.05
CA ALA A 649 16.07 -11.11 -16.33
C ALA A 649 14.73 -10.54 -16.84
N VAL A 650 14.71 -9.25 -17.16
CA VAL A 650 13.51 -8.52 -17.62
C VAL A 650 13.81 -7.71 -18.87
N LEU A 651 13.15 -8.06 -19.96
CA LEU A 651 13.24 -7.39 -21.25
C LEU A 651 12.25 -6.21 -21.33
N GLY A 652 12.75 -5.03 -21.68
CA GLY A 652 11.93 -3.87 -22.04
C GLY A 652 11.57 -3.89 -23.52
N LYS A 653 10.35 -4.33 -23.86
CA LYS A 653 9.83 -4.35 -25.24
C LYS A 653 8.77 -3.25 -25.40
N ARG A 654 9.08 -2.20 -26.15
CA ARG A 654 8.22 -0.98 -26.30
C ARG A 654 7.61 -0.50 -24.97
N GLY A 655 8.45 -0.36 -23.94
CA GLY A 655 8.06 0.07 -22.60
C GLY A 655 7.22 -0.90 -21.77
N LYS A 656 6.98 -2.13 -22.24
CA LYS A 656 6.44 -3.23 -21.42
C LYS A 656 7.56 -4.09 -20.90
N ALA A 657 7.44 -4.55 -19.65
CA ALA A 657 8.28 -5.62 -19.13
C ALA A 657 7.83 -6.99 -19.66
N ILE A 658 8.81 -7.80 -20.07
CA ILE A 658 8.66 -9.23 -20.36
C ILE A 658 9.71 -9.94 -19.52
N GLU A 659 9.28 -10.80 -18.60
CA GLU A 659 10.17 -11.58 -17.75
C GLU A 659 10.73 -12.76 -18.55
N LEU A 660 12.05 -12.89 -18.63
CA LEU A 660 12.75 -13.93 -19.38
C LEU A 660 13.37 -15.01 -18.49
N SER A 661 13.32 -14.84 -17.17
CA SER A 661 13.58 -15.90 -16.19
C SER A 661 12.50 -15.91 -15.11
N LYS A 662 12.39 -17.03 -14.40
CA LYS A 662 11.54 -17.17 -13.21
C LYS A 662 12.44 -17.31 -11.98
N ASP A 663 11.98 -16.77 -10.86
CA ASP A 663 12.68 -16.86 -9.59
C ASP A 663 12.56 -18.28 -9.02
N HIS A 664 13.66 -18.91 -8.65
CA HIS A 664 13.68 -20.25 -8.07
C HIS A 664 13.58 -20.22 -6.54
N LYS A 665 12.60 -19.51 -5.97
CA LYS A 665 12.33 -19.55 -4.51
C LYS A 665 11.68 -20.93 -4.15
N PRO A 666 12.00 -21.59 -3.01
CA PRO A 666 11.50 -22.93 -2.66
C PRO A 666 9.97 -23.05 -2.49
N ASN A 667 9.27 -21.93 -2.31
CA ASN A 667 7.81 -21.89 -2.20
C ASN A 667 7.09 -21.92 -3.57
N CYS A 668 7.79 -21.70 -4.69
CA CYS A 668 7.25 -21.80 -6.05
C CYS A 668 6.79 -23.23 -6.35
N SER A 669 5.57 -23.39 -6.90
CA SER A 669 4.91 -24.72 -6.99
C SER A 669 5.72 -25.79 -7.74
N SER A 670 6.41 -25.42 -8.83
CA SER A 670 7.29 -26.32 -9.60
C SER A 670 8.49 -26.77 -8.78
N GLU A 671 9.20 -25.83 -8.17
CA GLU A 671 10.39 -26.10 -7.36
C GLU A 671 10.04 -26.85 -6.08
N ARG A 672 8.93 -26.52 -5.42
CA ARG A 672 8.42 -27.25 -4.25
C ARG A 672 8.16 -28.72 -4.58
N LEU A 673 7.46 -29.00 -5.68
CA LEU A 673 7.19 -30.38 -6.12
C LEU A 673 8.50 -31.12 -6.48
N ARG A 674 9.48 -30.43 -7.07
CA ARG A 674 10.82 -30.97 -7.33
C ARG A 674 11.56 -31.31 -6.02
N ILE A 675 11.56 -30.39 -5.05
CA ILE A 675 12.19 -30.54 -3.74
C ILE A 675 11.58 -31.72 -2.97
N GLU A 676 10.26 -31.76 -2.84
CA GLU A 676 9.53 -32.81 -2.10
C GLU A 676 9.70 -34.19 -2.76
N LYS A 677 9.69 -34.26 -4.11
CA LYS A 677 9.98 -35.50 -4.86
C LYS A 677 11.41 -36.02 -4.66
N LEU A 678 12.37 -35.12 -4.39
CA LEU A 678 13.78 -35.45 -4.14
C LEU A 678 14.07 -35.66 -2.64
N GLY A 679 13.04 -35.77 -1.79
CA GLY A 679 13.18 -36.03 -0.34
C GLY A 679 13.57 -34.81 0.49
N GLY A 680 13.59 -33.61 -0.10
CA GLY A 680 13.73 -32.35 0.63
C GLY A 680 12.39 -31.86 1.19
N ALA A 681 12.46 -30.80 1.99
CA ALA A 681 11.28 -30.13 2.56
C ALA A 681 11.40 -28.61 2.44
N VAL A 682 10.26 -27.92 2.50
CA VAL A 682 10.19 -26.45 2.48
C VAL A 682 9.60 -25.96 3.80
N TYR A 683 10.42 -25.27 4.59
CA TYR A 683 10.06 -24.74 5.91
C TYR A 683 10.13 -23.22 5.89
N ASP A 684 8.98 -22.56 6.11
CA ASP A 684 8.84 -21.09 6.13
C ASP A 684 9.42 -20.37 4.89
N GLY A 685 9.39 -21.04 3.73
CA GLY A 685 9.96 -20.56 2.47
C GLY A 685 11.38 -21.04 2.16
N TYR A 686 12.09 -21.61 3.15
CA TYR A 686 13.47 -22.07 3.01
C TYR A 686 13.57 -23.56 2.66
N LEU A 687 14.47 -23.89 1.72
CA LEU A 687 14.86 -25.25 1.38
C LEU A 687 15.56 -25.90 2.58
N ASN A 688 15.00 -27.02 3.05
CA ASN A 688 15.43 -27.78 4.23
C ASN A 688 15.62 -26.89 5.50
N GLY A 689 14.91 -25.75 5.56
CA GLY A 689 15.02 -24.77 6.65
C GLY A 689 16.35 -24.00 6.69
N GLN A 690 17.11 -23.99 5.59
CA GLN A 690 18.46 -23.40 5.53
C GLN A 690 18.61 -22.32 4.46
N LEU A 691 18.18 -22.59 3.21
CA LEU A 691 18.49 -21.72 2.06
C LEU A 691 17.24 -21.09 1.43
N SER A 692 17.31 -19.81 1.07
CA SER A 692 16.21 -19.03 0.47
C SER A 692 15.93 -19.35 -1.01
N VAL A 693 16.83 -20.10 -1.67
CA VAL A 693 16.71 -20.57 -3.06
C VAL A 693 16.57 -22.08 -3.18
N ALA A 694 15.88 -22.52 -4.23
CA ALA A 694 15.76 -23.92 -4.64
C ALA A 694 16.89 -24.35 -5.59
N ARG A 695 17.59 -23.39 -6.20
CA ARG A 695 18.68 -23.60 -7.17
C ARG A 695 19.83 -22.65 -6.91
N ALA A 696 21.05 -23.18 -6.90
CA ALA A 696 22.30 -22.46 -6.67
C ALA A 696 23.51 -23.31 -7.10
N LEU A 697 24.62 -22.64 -7.44
CA LEU A 697 25.94 -23.24 -7.61
C LEU A 697 26.74 -23.00 -6.32
N GLY A 698 27.63 -23.93 -5.94
CA GLY A 698 28.18 -23.96 -4.59
C GLY A 698 27.28 -24.73 -3.62
N ASP A 699 27.21 -24.33 -2.35
CA ASP A 699 26.40 -25.01 -1.30
C ASP A 699 26.68 -26.52 -1.15
N TRP A 700 27.92 -26.95 -1.37
CA TRP A 700 28.26 -28.38 -1.37
C TRP A 700 28.18 -29.06 0.01
N HIS A 701 28.03 -28.28 1.07
CA HIS A 701 27.60 -28.77 2.39
C HIS A 701 26.12 -29.25 2.43
N MET A 702 25.26 -28.76 1.53
CA MET A 702 23.86 -29.22 1.37
C MET A 702 23.68 -30.27 0.26
N LYS A 703 24.64 -30.37 -0.66
CA LYS A 703 24.58 -31.30 -1.80
C LYS A 703 25.11 -32.69 -1.42
N GLY A 704 24.56 -33.71 -2.06
CA GLY A 704 25.05 -35.08 -1.94
C GLY A 704 26.31 -35.33 -2.77
N PRO A 705 26.77 -36.58 -2.91
CA PRO A 705 27.83 -36.95 -3.86
C PRO A 705 27.52 -36.43 -5.28
N LYS A 706 28.56 -36.12 -6.07
CA LYS A 706 28.40 -35.60 -7.44
C LYS A 706 27.53 -36.52 -8.30
N GLY A 707 26.58 -35.93 -9.03
CA GLY A 707 25.56 -36.65 -9.81
C GLY A 707 24.46 -37.34 -8.99
N SER A 708 24.43 -37.21 -7.66
CA SER A 708 23.29 -37.70 -6.85
C SER A 708 22.07 -36.78 -6.93
N ALA A 709 20.90 -37.36 -6.74
CA ALA A 709 19.63 -36.63 -6.71
C ALA A 709 19.56 -35.71 -5.49
N CYS A 710 19.63 -34.39 -5.70
CA CYS A 710 19.65 -33.38 -4.64
C CYS A 710 18.47 -32.38 -4.75
N PRO A 711 17.78 -32.05 -3.64
CA PRO A 711 16.79 -30.97 -3.63
C PRO A 711 17.31 -29.60 -4.06
N LEU A 712 18.58 -29.27 -3.79
CA LEU A 712 19.26 -28.08 -4.31
C LEU A 712 19.90 -28.39 -5.66
N SER A 713 19.55 -27.65 -6.71
CA SER A 713 20.07 -27.92 -8.07
C SER A 713 20.93 -26.79 -8.62
N GLY A 714 22.08 -27.14 -9.20
CA GLY A 714 22.88 -26.22 -10.04
C GLY A 714 22.41 -26.15 -11.50
N GLU A 715 21.37 -26.90 -11.87
CA GLU A 715 20.85 -26.96 -13.25
C GLU A 715 19.93 -25.76 -13.56
N PRO A 716 20.22 -24.93 -14.58
CA PRO A 716 19.43 -23.75 -14.88
C PRO A 716 18.10 -24.08 -15.58
N GLU A 717 17.08 -23.23 -15.39
CA GLU A 717 16.01 -23.06 -16.38
C GLU A 717 16.54 -22.22 -17.55
N LEU A 718 16.21 -22.60 -18.79
CA LEU A 718 16.63 -21.93 -20.02
C LEU A 718 15.43 -21.27 -20.71
N GLN A 719 15.67 -20.09 -21.31
CA GLN A 719 14.69 -19.38 -22.14
C GLN A 719 15.41 -18.72 -23.33
N GLU A 720 15.19 -19.23 -24.53
CA GLU A 720 15.63 -18.56 -25.77
C GLU A 720 14.64 -17.46 -26.18
N THR A 721 15.12 -16.39 -26.82
CA THR A 721 14.31 -15.31 -27.41
C THR A 721 15.05 -14.70 -28.61
N LEU A 722 14.32 -14.47 -29.71
CA LEU A 722 14.84 -13.77 -30.88
C LEU A 722 14.59 -12.26 -30.75
N LEU A 723 15.66 -11.46 -30.68
CA LEU A 723 15.61 -10.01 -30.56
C LEU A 723 15.07 -9.34 -31.84
N THR A 724 14.19 -8.36 -31.67
CA THR A 724 13.63 -7.51 -32.74
C THR A 724 13.85 -6.03 -32.46
N GLU A 725 13.59 -5.18 -33.45
CA GLU A 725 13.61 -3.71 -33.32
C GLU A 725 12.63 -3.13 -32.28
N GLU A 726 11.79 -3.97 -31.67
CA GLU A 726 10.88 -3.58 -30.59
C GLU A 726 11.50 -3.76 -29.19
N ASP A 727 12.62 -4.50 -29.11
CA ASP A 727 13.34 -4.83 -27.88
C ASP A 727 14.38 -3.76 -27.60
N GLU A 728 14.16 -3.01 -26.53
CA GLU A 728 14.84 -1.74 -26.29
C GLU A 728 16.10 -1.95 -25.44
N PHE A 729 15.96 -2.74 -24.38
CA PHE A 729 17.01 -3.10 -23.43
C PHE A 729 16.61 -4.32 -22.58
N LEU A 730 17.59 -4.97 -21.97
CA LEU A 730 17.46 -5.99 -20.93
C LEU A 730 17.93 -5.40 -19.59
N ILE A 731 17.23 -5.75 -18.50
CA ILE A 731 17.69 -5.58 -17.12
C ILE A 731 17.95 -6.97 -16.55
N MET A 732 19.11 -7.17 -15.92
CA MET A 732 19.44 -8.34 -15.10
C MET A 732 19.78 -7.85 -13.68
N GLY A 733 19.38 -8.56 -12.64
CA GLY A 733 19.76 -8.18 -11.27
C GLY A 733 19.49 -9.23 -10.20
N CYS A 734 20.13 -9.03 -9.04
CA CYS A 734 19.99 -9.78 -7.79
C CYS A 734 18.59 -9.64 -7.16
N ASP A 735 18.27 -10.47 -6.16
CA ASP A 735 16.99 -10.39 -5.45
C ASP A 735 16.81 -9.05 -4.71
N GLY A 736 17.92 -8.44 -4.26
CA GLY A 736 17.96 -7.12 -3.65
C GLY A 736 17.37 -5.99 -4.51
N LEU A 737 17.32 -6.14 -5.85
CA LEU A 737 16.54 -5.26 -6.73
C LEU A 737 15.06 -5.67 -6.76
N TRP A 738 14.79 -6.96 -6.98
CA TRP A 738 13.47 -7.47 -7.37
C TRP A 738 12.48 -7.63 -6.21
N ASP A 739 12.97 -7.78 -4.96
CA ASP A 739 12.15 -7.78 -3.75
C ASP A 739 11.52 -6.39 -3.47
N VAL A 740 12.11 -5.31 -3.99
CA VAL A 740 11.63 -3.93 -3.81
C VAL A 740 11.15 -3.22 -5.08
N MET A 741 11.48 -3.74 -6.27
CA MET A 741 11.04 -3.19 -7.55
C MET A 741 10.37 -4.25 -8.43
N SER A 742 9.12 -3.98 -8.85
CA SER A 742 8.45 -4.82 -9.84
C SER A 742 9.08 -4.67 -11.22
N SER A 743 9.03 -5.73 -12.02
CA SER A 743 9.62 -5.81 -13.36
C SER A 743 9.17 -4.66 -14.29
N GLN A 744 7.87 -4.31 -14.28
CA GLN A 744 7.35 -3.15 -15.01
C GLN A 744 7.80 -1.81 -14.41
N GLY A 745 7.98 -1.72 -13.08
CA GLY A 745 8.53 -0.52 -12.44
C GLY A 745 9.97 -0.26 -12.85
N ALA A 746 10.82 -1.29 -12.82
CA ALA A 746 12.21 -1.23 -13.27
C ALA A 746 12.31 -0.86 -14.75
N VAL A 747 11.55 -1.52 -15.64
CA VAL A 747 11.50 -1.17 -17.07
C VAL A 747 11.03 0.27 -17.31
N THR A 748 10.03 0.75 -16.56
CA THR A 748 9.54 2.14 -16.69
C THR A 748 10.61 3.16 -16.27
N MET A 749 11.35 2.88 -15.19
CA MET A 749 12.48 3.72 -14.74
C MET A 749 13.65 3.67 -15.72
N ALA A 750 14.08 2.47 -16.11
CA ALA A 750 15.21 2.27 -17.01
C ALA A 750 14.98 2.96 -18.36
N ARG A 751 13.79 2.76 -18.95
CA ARG A 751 13.40 3.41 -20.19
C ARG A 751 13.43 4.93 -20.07
N LYS A 752 12.99 5.50 -18.94
CA LYS A 752 13.02 6.95 -18.71
C LYS A 752 14.45 7.48 -18.65
N GLU A 753 15.36 6.85 -17.90
CA GLU A 753 16.75 7.33 -17.81
C GLU A 753 17.49 7.14 -19.14
N LEU A 754 17.27 6.03 -19.86
CA LEU A 754 17.79 5.82 -21.22
C LEU A 754 17.22 6.85 -22.21
N MET A 755 15.95 7.24 -22.13
CA MET A 755 15.35 8.32 -22.95
C MET A 755 15.93 9.71 -22.65
N LEU A 756 16.39 9.96 -21.42
CA LEU A 756 16.92 11.26 -20.99
C LEU A 756 18.43 11.40 -21.22
N HIS A 757 19.18 10.29 -21.12
CA HIS A 757 20.64 10.30 -21.01
C HIS A 757 21.34 9.27 -21.90
N ASN A 758 20.61 8.29 -22.44
CA ASN A 758 21.11 7.21 -23.29
C ASN A 758 22.30 6.41 -22.70
N ASP A 759 22.39 6.33 -21.38
CA ASP A 759 23.53 5.80 -20.63
C ASP A 759 23.10 4.58 -19.80
N PRO A 760 23.58 3.36 -20.11
CA PRO A 760 23.20 2.14 -19.39
C PRO A 760 23.88 2.01 -18.01
N GLU A 761 25.08 2.56 -17.79
CA GLU A 761 25.76 2.50 -16.50
C GLU A 761 25.04 3.41 -15.49
N ARG A 762 24.69 4.63 -15.92
CA ARG A 762 23.82 5.50 -15.12
C ARG A 762 22.43 4.89 -14.93
N CYS A 763 21.86 4.24 -15.94
CA CYS A 763 20.59 3.53 -15.81
C CYS A 763 20.64 2.48 -14.69
N ALA A 764 21.67 1.62 -14.67
CA ALA A 764 21.89 0.65 -13.59
C ALA A 764 22.05 1.34 -12.22
N ARG A 765 22.81 2.44 -12.17
CA ARG A 765 23.05 3.22 -10.94
C ARG A 765 21.78 3.85 -10.36
N GLU A 766 20.85 4.33 -11.20
CA GLU A 766 19.58 4.87 -10.71
C GLU A 766 18.61 3.76 -10.24
N LEU A 767 18.62 2.57 -10.87
CA LEU A 767 17.87 1.40 -10.40
C LEU A 767 18.36 0.94 -9.00
N VAL A 768 19.68 0.80 -8.84
CA VAL A 768 20.33 0.50 -7.53
C VAL A 768 19.97 1.56 -6.49
N ARG A 769 20.07 2.86 -6.84
CA ARG A 769 19.69 3.96 -5.93
C ARG A 769 18.21 3.93 -5.55
N GLU A 770 17.32 3.56 -6.45
CA GLU A 770 15.89 3.41 -6.17
C GLU A 770 15.61 2.21 -5.25
N ALA A 771 16.29 1.08 -5.44
CA ALA A 771 16.20 -0.06 -4.53
C ALA A 771 16.69 0.29 -3.10
N LEU A 772 17.79 1.05 -2.97
CA LEU A 772 18.26 1.58 -1.68
C LEU A 772 17.21 2.48 -0.99
N LYS A 773 16.58 3.42 -1.72
CA LYS A 773 15.50 4.27 -1.16
C LYS A 773 14.30 3.47 -0.66
N ARG A 774 14.06 2.31 -1.26
CA ARG A 774 12.95 1.40 -0.90
C ARG A 774 13.29 0.51 0.29
N ASN A 775 14.50 0.61 0.83
CA ASN A 775 15.01 -0.16 1.96
C ASN A 775 15.11 -1.66 1.64
N THR A 776 15.80 -1.99 0.54
CA THR A 776 16.22 -3.38 0.30
C THR A 776 17.08 -3.90 1.46
N CYS A 777 17.03 -5.21 1.70
CA CYS A 777 17.72 -5.89 2.79
C CYS A 777 19.04 -6.52 2.37
N ASP A 778 19.31 -6.64 1.08
CA ASP A 778 20.44 -7.40 0.54
C ASP A 778 21.45 -6.56 -0.26
N ASN A 779 22.46 -7.21 -0.83
CA ASN A 779 23.36 -6.67 -1.84
C ASN A 779 22.57 -6.17 -3.06
N LEU A 780 23.17 -5.24 -3.81
CA LEU A 780 22.59 -4.74 -5.04
C LEU A 780 23.58 -4.89 -6.18
N THR A 781 23.24 -5.73 -7.15
CA THR A 781 23.92 -5.85 -8.44
C THR A 781 22.91 -5.80 -9.56
N VAL A 782 23.09 -4.84 -10.47
CA VAL A 782 22.22 -4.61 -11.62
C VAL A 782 23.06 -4.41 -12.87
N VAL A 783 22.70 -5.09 -13.96
CA VAL A 783 23.26 -4.93 -15.31
C VAL A 783 22.13 -4.49 -16.24
N VAL A 784 22.38 -3.44 -17.04
CA VAL A 784 21.47 -2.98 -18.10
C VAL A 784 22.19 -3.11 -19.43
N VAL A 785 21.56 -3.79 -20.40
CA VAL A 785 22.09 -4.01 -21.76
C VAL A 785 21.12 -3.37 -22.76
N CYS A 786 21.57 -2.44 -23.59
CA CYS A 786 20.76 -1.90 -24.68
C CYS A 786 21.04 -2.63 -25.99
N PHE A 787 20.05 -2.69 -26.90
CA PHE A 787 20.15 -3.38 -28.20
C PHE A 787 20.23 -2.45 -29.42
N SER A 788 20.25 -1.13 -29.19
CA SER A 788 20.43 -0.09 -30.20
C SER A 788 21.37 0.98 -29.66
N ALA A 789 22.13 1.65 -30.54
CA ALA A 789 22.92 2.82 -30.17
C ALA A 789 22.04 4.02 -29.76
N ASP A 790 20.84 4.13 -30.35
CA ASP A 790 19.86 5.17 -30.04
C ASP A 790 19.10 4.91 -28.73
N PRO A 791 18.57 5.96 -28.07
CA PRO A 791 17.70 5.81 -26.90
C PRO A 791 16.32 5.24 -27.28
N PRO A 792 15.58 4.63 -26.33
CA PRO A 792 14.24 4.12 -26.59
C PRO A 792 13.31 5.18 -27.20
N PRO A 793 12.54 4.88 -28.26
CA PRO A 793 11.75 5.88 -28.99
C PRO A 793 10.62 6.46 -28.12
N ARG A 794 10.05 7.60 -28.54
CA ARG A 794 8.80 8.08 -27.91
C ARG A 794 7.64 7.17 -28.36
N ILE A 795 6.91 6.62 -27.41
CA ILE A 795 5.70 5.83 -27.69
C ILE A 795 4.57 6.83 -28.00
N GLU A 796 4.31 7.05 -29.28
CA GLU A 796 3.08 7.74 -29.70
C GLU A 796 1.89 6.81 -29.44
N ILE A 797 1.03 7.18 -28.49
CA ILE A 797 -0.24 6.49 -28.26
C ILE A 797 -1.18 6.85 -29.43
N PRO A 798 -1.56 5.91 -30.31
CA PRO A 798 -2.39 6.26 -31.46
C PRO A 798 -3.78 6.68 -30.99
N GLN A 799 -4.18 7.93 -31.28
CA GLN A 799 -5.56 8.37 -31.02
C GLN A 799 -6.53 7.54 -31.86
N THR A 800 -7.23 6.60 -31.21
CA THR A 800 -8.18 5.69 -31.83
C THR A 800 -9.44 6.44 -32.27
N ARG A 801 -9.38 7.01 -33.48
CA ARG A 801 -10.52 7.60 -34.19
C ARG A 801 -11.55 6.51 -34.52
N LEU A 802 -12.40 6.20 -33.53
CA LEU A 802 -13.54 5.31 -33.68
C LEU A 802 -14.48 5.84 -34.78
N LYS A 803 -14.46 5.20 -35.95
CA LYS A 803 -15.46 5.42 -37.01
C LYS A 803 -16.82 4.98 -36.48
N ARG A 804 -17.61 5.93 -36.00
CA ARG A 804 -19.02 5.73 -35.60
C ARG A 804 -19.87 5.46 -36.85
N SER A 805 -20.04 4.20 -37.22
CA SER A 805 -21.07 3.78 -38.17
C SER A 805 -22.43 3.77 -37.47
N ILE A 806 -23.23 4.81 -37.68
CA ILE A 806 -24.64 4.83 -37.26
C ILE A 806 -25.42 3.88 -38.18
N SER A 807 -26.28 3.04 -37.60
CA SER A 807 -27.12 2.12 -38.39
C SER A 807 -28.24 2.85 -39.14
N ALA A 808 -28.90 2.17 -40.08
CA ALA A 808 -30.02 2.75 -40.82
C ALA A 808 -31.19 3.15 -39.87
N GLU A 809 -31.43 2.36 -38.83
CA GLU A 809 -32.41 2.67 -37.77
C GLU A 809 -31.98 3.91 -36.98
N GLY A 810 -30.71 4.00 -36.58
CA GLY A 810 -30.18 5.15 -35.84
C GLY A 810 -30.23 6.46 -36.64
N LEU A 811 -30.03 6.40 -37.96
CA LEU A 811 -30.11 7.56 -38.84
C LEU A 811 -31.56 8.00 -39.08
N ASN A 812 -32.50 7.05 -39.18
CA ASN A 812 -33.94 7.35 -39.25
C ASN A 812 -34.49 7.88 -37.91
N PHE A 813 -34.00 7.39 -36.77
CA PHE A 813 -34.33 7.92 -35.45
C PHE A 813 -33.88 9.37 -35.29
N LEU A 814 -32.66 9.71 -35.73
CA LEU A 814 -32.17 11.09 -35.75
C LEU A 814 -32.98 12.01 -36.67
N LYS A 815 -33.45 11.52 -37.82
CA LYS A 815 -34.38 12.30 -38.67
C LYS A 815 -35.70 12.60 -37.94
N GLY A 816 -36.33 11.60 -37.33
CA GLY A 816 -37.57 11.80 -36.57
C GLY A 816 -37.45 12.79 -35.40
N ILE A 817 -36.26 12.98 -34.84
CA ILE A 817 -35.97 13.99 -33.80
C ILE A 817 -35.75 15.41 -34.39
N LEU A 818 -35.28 15.51 -35.63
CA LEU A 818 -35.11 16.79 -36.33
C LEU A 818 -36.43 17.28 -36.95
N ASP A 819 -37.17 16.38 -37.60
CA ASP A 819 -38.46 16.63 -38.25
C ASP A 819 -39.62 16.90 -37.25
N SER A 820 -39.35 16.83 -35.94
CA SER A 820 -40.30 17.13 -34.85
C SER A 820 -40.02 18.46 -34.12
N ASN A 821 -39.11 19.29 -34.65
CA ASN A 821 -38.76 20.61 -34.12
C ASN A 821 -38.97 21.76 -35.14
N SER A 822 -39.97 21.62 -36.02
CA SER A 822 -40.35 22.61 -37.05
C SER A 822 -41.87 22.80 -37.13
#